data_AF-A0A935PSG8-F1
#
_entry.id   AF-A0A935PSG8-F1
#
_cell.length_a   1.000
_cell.length_b   1.000
_cell.length_c   1.000
_cell.angle_alpha   90.00
_cell.angle_beta   90.00
_cell.angle_gamma   90.00
#
_symmetry.space_group_name_H-M   'P 1'
#
loop_
_entity.id
_entity.type
_entity.pdbx_description
1 polymer ?
#
loop_
_entity_poly.entity_id
_entity_poly.type
_entity_poly.pdbx_seq_one_letter_code
_entity_poly.pdbx_strand_id
1 'polypeptide(L)'
;MNFTIVRHILVAARRLCSIVAVAILVASGAAAQAANYTDIWWNPGESGWGVTLTHHNDKVFAAWYLYDVDGRPLWMVMTDGQFSNAGRTFSGDLHRASGPSYRNSSFRSADVSMTRVGTARIDFDDDDQNATISFAIDGQAIAKRVKRQPFGSAPANAPNDWGDLWWNPGESGWGLTLNHHGDNLFGVWFTYDDDGRPLWIVMPGGTFTDANTFTGKLYTTSGTPWMLPFDAAKTRVTEVGSATIRFGAGSATFASTVNGLAQTRTIVRQPFGSPPAANRAPVVSLTAAASVNPALAPATITLKATASDPDGTVSKVSFFRGSEMVGEVKAAPFELRLANVAAGVHRFSAMASDDRRGSALAPPVTLEVKSGTVGTSPNKIPSVTIASPSTGAFFAYGAAVPLAATASDSDGAVARVEFFANGAKVAEAVASPWSTAWTGASPGTHSLAAVATDDKGATRTSAAITITVSGPPPIIDASTRDAARFLTQATFGIRSIDEIAALRAQGYESWLAVQFAMAPASHVQYVNERKAAGERADEERAYEAIWQQFLWDPGQLRARMAFALSEIFVISNIAPDLDTYAMASYMDMLNRNAFGNYRQLLEEVTLHPAMGYYLNMIGSRKADPAKGTHPNENYAREVMQLFSIGLVQLGPDGTRVLDGAGNPVPTYDETTVKNMAAALTGWSFAGNDTSKPAVFDPAKENWLQAMVPWEMWHDTGAKTIVGGIGLAPNQGARKDLKDALDALYNHPNVGPFIGRQLIQRFVTSNPSPAYIGRVAAAFANNGQGVRGDLKATLRAVLLDPEARSLDKTGETGWGKQREPVIRFANYLRGLNATSPTGRNRIWYLDSADGGLNQSPLLSPSVFNFFSPNYRQPGPLSAAGLVAPEFQITTETSLVGGLNFFSKLVRNGSYGSGETKLTLDYAPLIALAADPAAVADRLNLLFFNGAMGAATRAALVTAMGGIAATKPGDRVKAALLLMALSPEFVIQK
;
A
#
# COMPACT_ATOMS: atom_id res chain seq x y z
N MET A 1 2.11 -19.78 39.62
CA MET A 1 3.22 -20.46 38.90
C MET A 1 3.37 -19.82 37.52
N ASN A 2 4.61 -19.54 37.08
CA ASN A 2 5.03 -18.92 35.80
C ASN A 2 5.19 -17.39 35.72
N PHE A 3 5.87 -16.80 36.71
CA PHE A 3 6.53 -15.48 36.61
C PHE A 3 7.72 -15.46 35.62
N THR A 4 8.23 -16.63 35.22
CA THR A 4 9.44 -16.77 34.38
C THR A 4 9.19 -16.43 32.91
N ILE A 5 7.97 -16.64 32.39
CA ILE A 5 7.59 -16.35 31.00
C ILE A 5 7.41 -14.83 30.80
N VAL A 6 6.84 -14.14 31.78
CA VAL A 6 6.65 -12.68 31.79
C VAL A 6 7.99 -11.95 31.75
N ARG A 7 9.01 -12.46 32.46
CA ARG A 7 10.37 -11.89 32.43
C ARG A 7 11.04 -12.06 31.07
N HIS A 8 10.81 -13.17 30.36
CA HIS A 8 11.37 -13.37 29.01
C HIS A 8 10.68 -12.51 27.96
N ILE A 9 9.36 -12.33 28.04
CA ILE A 9 8.59 -11.48 27.11
C ILE A 9 8.92 -9.98 27.33
N LEU A 10 9.02 -9.52 28.58
CA LEU A 10 9.39 -8.13 28.88
C LEU A 10 10.88 -7.83 28.63
N VAL A 11 11.78 -8.79 28.83
CA VAL A 11 13.22 -8.60 28.53
C VAL A 11 13.47 -8.66 27.02
N ALA A 12 12.76 -9.51 26.26
CA ALA A 12 12.82 -9.51 24.80
C ALA A 12 12.20 -8.24 24.21
N ALA A 13 11.05 -7.78 24.72
CA ALA A 13 10.40 -6.55 24.28
C ALA A 13 11.20 -5.28 24.66
N ARG A 14 11.80 -5.22 25.86
CA ARG A 14 12.67 -4.11 26.25
C ARG A 14 14.00 -4.10 25.48
N ARG A 15 14.60 -5.27 25.20
CA ARG A 15 15.83 -5.34 24.39
C ARG A 15 15.57 -5.06 22.91
N LEU A 16 14.41 -5.45 22.35
CA LEU A 16 14.02 -5.05 21.00
C LEU A 16 13.67 -3.56 20.92
N CYS A 17 12.91 -2.99 21.87
CA CYS A 17 12.58 -1.56 21.85
C CYS A 17 13.82 -0.66 22.01
N SER A 18 14.85 -1.09 22.75
CA SER A 18 16.08 -0.31 22.92
C SER A 18 17.09 -0.46 21.78
N ILE A 19 17.03 -1.54 20.98
CA ILE A 19 17.89 -1.73 19.79
C ILE A 19 17.22 -1.14 18.53
N VAL A 20 15.89 -1.09 18.47
CA VAL A 20 15.14 -0.50 17.35
C VAL A 20 15.05 1.04 17.43
N ALA A 21 15.17 1.63 18.63
CA ALA A 21 15.09 3.08 18.81
C ALA A 21 16.35 3.88 18.40
N VAL A 22 17.48 3.23 18.08
CA VAL A 22 18.75 3.92 17.74
C VAL A 22 19.23 3.62 16.31
N ALA A 23 18.56 2.74 15.55
CA ALA A 23 18.95 2.38 14.18
C ALA A 23 17.99 2.87 13.08
N ILE A 24 16.97 3.69 13.41
CA ILE A 24 16.04 4.24 12.41
C ILE A 24 16.28 5.75 12.29
N LEU A 25 17.46 6.09 11.77
CA LEU A 25 17.68 7.29 10.99
C LEU A 25 18.41 6.82 9.72
N VAL A 26 17.86 7.16 8.56
CA VAL A 26 18.34 6.87 7.19
C VAL A 26 18.00 5.47 6.65
N ALA A 27 16.88 5.38 5.94
CA ALA A 27 16.72 4.69 4.64
C ALA A 27 15.24 4.70 4.23
N SER A 28 14.76 5.81 3.66
CA SER A 28 13.47 5.88 2.99
C SER A 28 13.65 5.62 1.49
N GLY A 29 13.24 4.43 1.05
CA GLY A 29 13.11 4.09 -0.37
C GLY A 29 11.87 3.22 -0.55
N ALA A 30 10.77 3.84 -0.98
CA ALA A 30 9.51 3.15 -1.25
C ALA A 30 9.58 2.40 -2.59
N ALA A 31 8.95 1.23 -2.66
CA ALA A 31 8.65 0.55 -3.94
C ALA A 31 7.16 0.79 -4.26
N ALA A 32 6.88 1.45 -5.38
CA ALA A 32 5.54 1.74 -5.89
C ALA A 32 5.05 0.61 -6.82
N GLN A 33 3.75 0.63 -7.12
CA GLN A 33 3.13 -0.24 -8.13
C GLN A 33 3.73 0.07 -9.51
N ALA A 34 4.20 -0.94 -10.23
CA ALA A 34 4.83 -0.75 -11.54
C ALA A 34 3.79 -0.25 -12.57
N ALA A 35 3.95 0.99 -13.06
CA ALA A 35 3.14 1.53 -14.14
C ALA A 35 3.48 0.82 -15.48
N ASN A 36 2.48 0.41 -16.26
CA ASN A 36 2.71 -0.20 -17.58
C ASN A 36 3.11 0.88 -18.61
N TYR A 37 4.35 0.83 -19.09
CA TYR A 37 4.90 1.83 -20.01
C TYR A 37 4.85 1.39 -21.47
N THR A 38 4.19 0.27 -21.78
CA THR A 38 4.06 -0.26 -23.15
C THR A 38 3.40 0.78 -24.04
N ASP A 39 4.18 1.37 -24.95
CA ASP A 39 3.75 2.34 -25.95
C ASP A 39 4.91 2.81 -26.84
N ILE A 40 4.60 3.70 -27.79
CA ILE A 40 5.57 4.54 -28.48
C ILE A 40 5.75 5.85 -27.71
N TRP A 41 7.01 6.19 -27.43
CA TRP A 41 7.42 7.42 -26.77
C TRP A 41 8.20 8.27 -27.76
N TRP A 42 7.73 9.50 -28.00
CA TRP A 42 8.25 10.36 -29.06
C TRP A 42 8.27 11.83 -28.63
N ASN A 43 9.05 12.64 -29.36
CA ASN A 43 9.04 14.09 -29.19
C ASN A 43 8.23 14.74 -30.33
N PRO A 44 7.09 15.42 -30.04
CA PRO A 44 6.28 16.09 -31.06
C PRO A 44 7.00 17.15 -31.88
N GLY A 45 8.06 17.76 -31.32
CA GLY A 45 8.90 18.73 -32.03
C GLY A 45 10.00 18.10 -32.88
N GLU A 46 10.21 16.78 -32.79
CA GLU A 46 11.29 16.05 -33.47
C GLU A 46 10.73 14.79 -34.16
N SER A 47 9.66 14.96 -34.95
CA SER A 47 9.01 13.87 -35.67
C SER A 47 9.98 13.08 -36.54
N GLY A 48 9.92 11.75 -36.43
CA GLY A 48 10.73 10.82 -37.22
C GLY A 48 11.67 9.93 -36.40
N TRP A 49 11.79 10.14 -35.08
CA TRP A 49 12.51 9.23 -34.18
C TRP A 49 11.67 8.94 -32.92
N GLY A 50 12.02 7.90 -32.18
CA GLY A 50 11.35 7.59 -30.91
C GLY A 50 11.87 6.32 -30.26
N VAL A 51 11.17 5.89 -29.21
CA VAL A 51 11.43 4.63 -28.49
C VAL A 51 10.12 3.86 -28.34
N THR A 52 10.12 2.58 -28.71
CA THR A 52 9.03 1.67 -28.33
C THR A 52 9.39 0.95 -27.05
N LEU A 53 8.45 0.88 -26.12
CA LEU A 53 8.57 0.11 -24.90
C LEU A 53 7.57 -1.03 -24.92
N THR A 54 8.02 -2.21 -24.50
CA THR A 54 7.15 -3.36 -24.19
C THR A 54 7.42 -3.75 -22.75
N HIS A 55 6.43 -3.52 -21.87
CA HIS A 55 6.56 -3.64 -20.42
C HIS A 55 5.72 -4.81 -19.90
N HIS A 56 6.40 -5.81 -19.31
CA HIS A 56 5.78 -6.91 -18.56
C HIS A 56 6.42 -6.99 -17.16
N ASN A 57 5.62 -6.75 -16.11
CA ASN A 57 6.04 -6.82 -14.69
C ASN A 57 7.24 -5.92 -14.32
N ASP A 58 8.45 -6.48 -14.20
CA ASP A 58 9.70 -5.77 -13.90
C ASP A 58 10.64 -5.71 -15.11
N LYS A 59 10.19 -6.19 -16.27
CA LYS A 59 10.97 -6.26 -17.51
C LYS A 59 10.40 -5.30 -18.53
N VAL A 60 11.29 -4.52 -19.14
CA VAL A 60 10.97 -3.69 -20.31
C VAL A 60 11.95 -4.04 -21.42
N PHE A 61 11.40 -4.32 -22.59
CA PHE A 61 12.16 -4.24 -23.84
C PHE A 61 12.01 -2.82 -24.38
N ALA A 62 13.12 -2.09 -24.49
CA ALA A 62 13.14 -0.75 -25.07
C ALA A 62 13.94 -0.76 -26.37
N ALA A 63 13.35 -0.26 -27.46
CA ALA A 63 14.01 -0.14 -28.76
C ALA A 63 13.96 1.31 -29.27
N TRP A 64 15.14 1.88 -29.50
CA TRP A 64 15.34 3.21 -30.07
C TRP A 64 15.38 3.12 -31.58
N TYR A 65 14.73 4.08 -32.25
CA TYR A 65 14.78 4.26 -33.70
C TYR A 65 15.40 5.61 -33.99
N LEU A 66 16.66 5.59 -34.43
CA LEU A 66 17.54 6.73 -34.61
C LEU A 66 18.07 6.77 -36.05
N TYR A 67 18.99 7.71 -36.30
CA TYR A 67 19.70 7.82 -37.57
C TYR A 67 21.22 7.92 -37.35
N ASP A 68 21.98 7.25 -38.21
CA ASP A 68 23.44 7.31 -38.21
C ASP A 68 23.97 8.65 -38.79
N VAL A 69 25.29 8.75 -38.92
CA VAL A 69 25.98 9.97 -39.42
C VAL A 69 25.58 10.35 -40.85
N ASP A 70 25.13 9.40 -41.66
CA ASP A 70 24.67 9.61 -43.04
C ASP A 70 23.14 9.83 -43.11
N GLY A 71 22.45 9.85 -41.97
CA GLY A 71 21.00 10.00 -41.89
C GLY A 71 20.21 8.73 -42.20
N ARG A 72 20.87 7.56 -42.20
CA ARG A 72 20.23 6.26 -42.46
C ARG A 72 19.62 5.67 -41.18
N PRO A 73 18.56 4.86 -41.28
CA PRO A 73 17.98 4.16 -40.15
C PRO A 73 19.01 3.45 -39.28
N LEU A 74 18.83 3.56 -37.97
CA LEU A 74 19.61 2.86 -36.95
C LEU A 74 18.63 2.44 -35.86
N TRP A 75 18.77 1.22 -35.34
CA TRP A 75 18.05 0.81 -34.14
C TRP A 75 19.01 0.29 -33.08
N MET A 76 18.62 0.51 -31.83
CA MET A 76 19.35 0.07 -30.63
C MET A 76 18.35 -0.47 -29.62
N VAL A 77 18.78 -1.39 -28.77
CA VAL A 77 17.90 -2.02 -27.79
C VAL A 77 18.52 -2.04 -26.40
N MET A 78 17.65 -1.98 -25.41
CA MET A 78 17.96 -2.23 -24.00
C MET A 78 17.04 -3.36 -23.55
N THR A 79 17.62 -4.55 -23.39
CA THR A 79 16.92 -5.80 -23.09
C THR A 79 16.94 -6.16 -21.61
N ASP A 80 17.97 -5.73 -20.88
CA ASP A 80 18.25 -6.16 -19.50
C ASP A 80 18.30 -4.99 -18.50
N GLY A 81 17.57 -3.91 -18.80
CA GLY A 81 17.47 -2.76 -17.91
C GLY A 81 16.81 -3.13 -16.57
N GLN A 82 17.08 -2.31 -15.56
CA GLN A 82 16.55 -2.46 -14.22
C GLN A 82 15.66 -1.27 -13.87
N PHE A 83 14.52 -1.56 -13.25
CA PHE A 83 13.71 -0.53 -12.62
C PHE A 83 14.33 -0.07 -11.31
N SER A 84 14.33 1.24 -11.11
CA SER A 84 14.65 1.91 -9.85
C SER A 84 13.62 3.02 -9.61
N ASN A 85 13.75 3.75 -8.50
CA ASN A 85 12.86 4.86 -8.15
C ASN A 85 11.38 4.45 -8.19
N ALA A 86 11.04 3.38 -7.46
CA ALA A 86 9.67 2.90 -7.38
C ALA A 86 9.07 2.48 -8.76
N GLY A 87 9.90 2.11 -9.74
CA GLY A 87 9.42 1.75 -11.08
C GLY A 87 9.29 2.95 -12.04
N ARG A 88 9.78 4.14 -11.68
CA ARG A 88 9.74 5.34 -12.54
C ARG A 88 11.02 5.59 -13.33
N THR A 89 12.09 4.87 -13.00
CA THR A 89 13.35 4.96 -13.74
C THR A 89 13.72 3.59 -14.27
N PHE A 90 13.85 3.44 -15.59
CA PHE A 90 14.34 2.22 -16.23
C PHE A 90 15.71 2.49 -16.87
N SER A 91 16.75 1.76 -16.46
CA SER A 91 18.12 2.02 -16.94
C SER A 91 18.93 0.75 -17.15
N GLY A 92 19.84 0.75 -18.12
CA GLY A 92 20.66 -0.40 -18.47
C GLY A 92 21.62 -0.16 -19.63
N ASP A 93 22.17 -1.25 -20.15
CA ASP A 93 23.11 -1.23 -21.27
C ASP A 93 22.39 -1.15 -22.62
N LEU A 94 22.87 -0.26 -23.47
CA LEU A 94 22.36 -0.07 -24.82
C LEU A 94 23.20 -0.87 -25.82
N HIS A 95 22.54 -1.67 -26.64
CA HIS A 95 23.15 -2.55 -27.62
C HIS A 95 22.74 -2.18 -29.03
N ARG A 96 23.68 -2.27 -29.96
CA ARG A 96 23.47 -2.12 -31.39
C ARG A 96 23.65 -3.48 -32.06
N ALA A 97 22.78 -3.79 -33.02
CA ALA A 97 22.85 -5.04 -33.75
C ALA A 97 23.38 -4.88 -35.18
N SER A 98 23.80 -6.00 -35.77
CA SER A 98 23.95 -6.21 -37.21
C SER A 98 23.57 -7.64 -37.54
N GLY A 99 23.10 -7.93 -38.74
CA GLY A 99 22.61 -9.27 -39.05
C GLY A 99 22.23 -9.49 -40.52
N PRO A 100 21.69 -10.66 -40.87
CA PRO A 100 21.32 -11.00 -42.24
C PRO A 100 20.22 -10.10 -42.79
N SER A 101 20.34 -9.69 -44.05
CA SER A 101 19.30 -8.93 -44.77
C SER A 101 17.92 -9.58 -44.60
N TYR A 102 16.89 -8.74 -44.44
CA TYR A 102 15.49 -9.17 -44.38
C TYR A 102 15.08 -9.99 -45.61
N ARG A 103 15.74 -9.75 -46.76
CA ARG A 103 15.49 -10.48 -48.01
C ARG A 103 15.93 -11.95 -47.97
N ASN A 104 16.80 -12.33 -47.03
CA ASN A 104 17.31 -13.68 -46.94
C ASN A 104 16.20 -14.65 -46.48
N SER A 105 15.81 -15.58 -47.37
CA SER A 105 14.81 -16.60 -47.07
C SER A 105 15.26 -17.58 -45.99
N SER A 106 16.58 -17.74 -45.79
CA SER A 106 17.23 -18.64 -44.84
C SER A 106 17.96 -17.84 -43.75
N PHE A 107 17.26 -16.93 -43.08
CA PHE A 107 17.80 -16.13 -41.97
C PHE A 107 18.43 -17.05 -40.91
N ARG A 108 19.72 -16.83 -40.59
CA ARG A 108 20.43 -17.60 -39.57
C ARG A 108 20.73 -16.71 -38.37
N SER A 109 20.19 -17.06 -37.20
CA SER A 109 20.40 -16.31 -35.96
C SER A 109 21.88 -16.19 -35.56
N ALA A 110 22.72 -17.16 -35.96
CA ALA A 110 24.16 -17.14 -35.67
C ALA A 110 24.93 -16.01 -36.39
N ASP A 111 24.36 -15.45 -37.47
CA ASP A 111 24.95 -14.35 -38.22
C ASP A 111 24.55 -12.97 -37.62
N VAL A 112 23.75 -12.96 -36.55
CA VAL A 112 23.36 -11.75 -35.82
C VAL A 112 24.42 -11.45 -34.76
N SER A 113 24.91 -10.21 -34.76
CA SER A 113 25.84 -9.70 -33.75
C SER A 113 25.17 -8.60 -32.93
N MET A 114 25.37 -8.64 -31.62
CA MET A 114 24.90 -7.64 -30.66
C MET A 114 26.11 -7.05 -29.94
N THR A 115 26.36 -5.76 -30.14
CA THR A 115 27.49 -5.05 -29.56
C THR A 115 27.00 -4.04 -28.54
N ARG A 116 27.53 -4.07 -27.32
CA ARG A 116 27.28 -3.03 -26.30
C ARG A 116 27.93 -1.72 -26.75
N VAL A 117 27.14 -0.66 -26.90
CA VAL A 117 27.57 0.65 -27.42
C VAL A 117 27.45 1.77 -26.39
N GLY A 118 26.80 1.51 -25.25
CA GLY A 118 26.55 2.57 -24.29
C GLY A 118 25.59 2.19 -23.17
N THR A 119 25.01 3.21 -22.55
CA THR A 119 23.97 3.08 -21.52
C THR A 119 22.79 3.98 -21.84
N ALA A 120 21.60 3.60 -21.36
CA ALA A 120 20.40 4.39 -21.46
C ALA A 120 19.63 4.42 -20.14
N ARG A 121 18.86 5.48 -19.95
CA ARG A 121 18.00 5.75 -18.79
C ARG A 121 16.72 6.42 -19.28
N ILE A 122 15.59 5.93 -18.81
CA ILE A 122 14.27 6.51 -19.05
C ILE A 122 13.69 6.88 -17.70
N ASP A 123 13.41 8.17 -17.51
CA ASP A 123 12.77 8.72 -16.31
C ASP A 123 11.33 9.13 -16.66
N PHE A 124 10.36 8.36 -16.18
CA PHE A 124 8.94 8.64 -16.37
C PHE A 124 8.45 9.68 -15.35
N ASP A 125 7.72 10.67 -15.83
CA ASP A 125 7.08 11.67 -14.98
C ASP A 125 5.90 11.08 -14.23
N ASP A 126 5.41 11.82 -13.23
CA ASP A 126 4.28 11.45 -12.37
C ASP A 126 2.95 11.26 -13.12
N ASP A 127 2.84 11.73 -14.36
CA ASP A 127 1.63 11.62 -15.19
C ASP A 127 1.57 10.38 -16.10
N ASP A 128 2.64 9.59 -16.16
CA ASP A 128 2.82 8.41 -17.06
C ASP A 128 2.60 8.71 -18.56
N GLN A 129 2.50 9.99 -18.93
CA GLN A 129 2.33 10.49 -20.29
C GLN A 129 3.62 11.12 -20.82
N ASN A 130 4.49 11.58 -19.93
CA ASN A 130 5.73 12.26 -20.26
C ASN A 130 6.95 11.55 -19.63
N ALA A 131 8.09 11.62 -20.30
CA ALA A 131 9.33 11.04 -19.82
C ALA A 131 10.56 11.80 -20.35
N THR A 132 11.68 11.68 -19.65
CA THR A 132 13.01 12.06 -20.17
C THR A 132 13.77 10.79 -20.53
N ILE A 133 14.21 10.70 -21.79
CA ILE A 133 15.09 9.64 -22.25
C ILE A 133 16.50 10.20 -22.35
N SER A 134 17.43 9.60 -21.61
CA SER A 134 18.85 9.92 -21.62
C SER A 134 19.65 8.72 -22.10
N PHE A 135 20.58 8.91 -23.02
CA PHE A 135 21.47 7.84 -23.48
C PHE A 135 22.85 8.38 -23.81
N ALA A 136 23.86 7.54 -23.57
CA ALA A 136 25.25 7.83 -23.86
C ALA A 136 25.83 6.73 -24.73
N ILE A 137 26.29 7.09 -25.94
CA ILE A 137 26.86 6.16 -26.93
C ILE A 137 28.26 6.65 -27.25
N ASP A 138 29.26 5.76 -27.15
CA ASP A 138 30.66 6.04 -27.50
C ASP A 138 31.22 7.35 -26.89
N GLY A 139 30.79 7.70 -25.67
CA GLY A 139 31.22 8.89 -24.92
C GLY A 139 30.43 10.18 -25.20
N GLN A 140 29.45 10.17 -26.12
CA GLN A 140 28.53 11.28 -26.36
C GLN A 140 27.18 11.03 -25.67
N ALA A 141 26.74 11.97 -24.83
CA ALA A 141 25.50 11.87 -24.05
C ALA A 141 24.43 12.85 -24.54
N ILE A 142 23.19 12.37 -24.63
CA ILE A 142 22.01 13.16 -25.02
C ILE A 142 20.88 12.87 -24.05
N ALA A 143 20.10 13.91 -23.74
CA ALA A 143 18.82 13.81 -23.05
C ALA A 143 17.73 14.49 -23.88
N LYS A 144 16.60 13.83 -24.04
CA LYS A 144 15.44 14.31 -24.81
C LYS A 144 14.17 14.14 -23.99
N ARG A 145 13.29 15.14 -24.06
CA ARG A 145 11.94 15.05 -23.52
C ARG A 145 11.03 14.36 -24.54
N VAL A 146 10.26 13.39 -24.08
CA VAL A 146 9.33 12.63 -24.91
C VAL A 146 7.99 12.51 -24.19
N LYS A 147 6.96 12.18 -24.97
CA LYS A 147 5.64 11.84 -24.47
C LYS A 147 5.10 10.60 -25.16
N ARG A 148 4.14 9.94 -24.53
CA ARG A 148 3.42 8.81 -25.10
C ARG A 148 2.66 9.25 -26.36
N GLN A 149 2.74 8.47 -27.45
CA GLN A 149 2.10 8.80 -28.71
C GLN A 149 0.62 8.40 -28.69
N PRO A 150 -0.33 9.34 -28.85
CA PRO A 150 -1.74 8.97 -29.00
C PRO A 150 -2.03 8.53 -30.44
N PHE A 151 -2.57 7.33 -30.64
CA PHE A 151 -3.02 6.87 -31.97
C PHE A 151 -4.25 5.94 -31.90
N GLY A 152 -5.33 6.39 -31.27
CA GLY A 152 -6.60 5.68 -31.21
C GLY A 152 -7.54 6.29 -30.19
N SER A 153 -8.72 5.70 -30.00
CA SER A 153 -9.75 6.19 -29.06
C SER A 153 -9.83 5.40 -27.76
N ALA A 154 -9.23 4.21 -27.68
CA ALA A 154 -9.14 3.43 -26.46
C ALA A 154 -7.76 3.62 -25.79
N PRO A 155 -7.68 3.53 -24.44
CA PRO A 155 -6.39 3.54 -23.75
C PRO A 155 -5.55 2.32 -24.15
N ALA A 156 -4.22 2.45 -24.08
CA ALA A 156 -3.31 1.31 -24.14
C ALA A 156 -3.74 0.27 -23.09
N ASN A 157 -3.79 -1.02 -23.43
CA ASN A 157 -4.25 -2.14 -22.59
C ASN A 157 -5.78 -2.37 -22.52
N ALA A 158 -6.52 -2.15 -23.61
CA ALA A 158 -7.92 -2.57 -23.73
C ALA A 158 -8.07 -4.11 -23.63
N PRO A 159 -9.24 -4.69 -23.28
CA PRO A 159 -9.41 -6.12 -23.01
C PRO A 159 -9.02 -7.08 -24.15
N ASN A 160 -9.02 -6.60 -25.40
CA ASN A 160 -8.52 -7.30 -26.58
C ASN A 160 -7.24 -6.61 -27.09
N ASP A 161 -6.11 -6.80 -26.39
CA ASP A 161 -4.84 -6.11 -26.71
C ASP A 161 -3.86 -7.02 -27.48
N TRP A 162 -3.50 -6.65 -28.71
CA TRP A 162 -2.46 -7.31 -29.52
C TRP A 162 -1.05 -6.70 -29.34
N GLY A 163 -0.95 -5.62 -28.56
CA GLY A 163 0.27 -4.90 -28.25
C GLY A 163 1.26 -5.78 -27.50
N ASP A 164 2.42 -5.99 -28.10
CA ASP A 164 3.53 -6.76 -27.54
C ASP A 164 4.76 -6.70 -28.47
N LEU A 165 5.86 -7.32 -28.03
CA LEU A 165 6.95 -7.70 -28.92
C LEU A 165 6.65 -9.04 -29.58
N TRP A 166 6.58 -9.07 -30.90
CA TRP A 166 6.39 -10.28 -31.68
C TRP A 166 7.64 -10.64 -32.47
N TRP A 167 7.97 -11.93 -32.54
CA TRP A 167 9.21 -12.40 -33.16
C TRP A 167 9.10 -13.84 -33.66
N ASN A 168 10.06 -14.28 -34.47
CA ASN A 168 10.15 -15.66 -34.94
C ASN A 168 11.25 -16.43 -34.17
N PRO A 169 10.92 -17.48 -33.39
CA PRO A 169 11.88 -18.28 -32.64
C PRO A 169 13.02 -18.89 -33.45
N GLY A 170 12.77 -19.22 -34.72
CA GLY A 170 13.78 -19.77 -35.63
C GLY A 170 14.67 -18.70 -36.28
N GLU A 171 14.37 -17.42 -36.10
CA GLU A 171 15.05 -16.30 -36.75
C GLU A 171 15.39 -15.19 -35.73
N SER A 172 15.88 -15.59 -34.54
CA SER A 172 16.29 -14.66 -33.47
C SER A 172 17.22 -13.57 -33.98
N GLY A 173 16.88 -12.30 -33.71
CA GLY A 173 17.69 -11.13 -34.06
C GLY A 173 16.96 -10.03 -34.83
N TRP A 174 15.69 -10.24 -35.19
CA TRP A 174 14.76 -9.22 -35.67
C TRP A 174 13.43 -9.34 -34.92
N GLY A 175 12.58 -8.32 -34.98
CA GLY A 175 11.26 -8.38 -34.35
C GLY A 175 10.29 -7.28 -34.80
N LEU A 176 9.03 -7.42 -34.40
CA LEU A 176 7.94 -6.51 -34.67
C LEU A 176 7.30 -6.08 -33.35
N THR A 177 7.50 -4.84 -32.93
CA THR A 177 6.75 -4.27 -31.80
C THR A 177 5.40 -3.78 -32.29
N LEU A 178 4.33 -4.22 -31.65
CA LEU A 178 2.97 -3.73 -31.89
C LEU A 178 2.51 -2.92 -30.68
N ASN A 179 1.90 -1.76 -30.95
CA ASN A 179 1.21 -0.97 -29.93
C ASN A 179 -0.25 -0.79 -30.39
N HIS A 180 -1.22 -0.98 -29.50
CA HIS A 180 -2.64 -1.12 -29.85
C HIS A 180 -3.53 -0.16 -29.08
N HIS A 181 -4.23 0.72 -29.79
CA HIS A 181 -5.18 1.67 -29.23
C HIS A 181 -6.52 1.54 -29.97
N GLY A 182 -7.48 0.81 -29.40
CA GLY A 182 -8.82 0.65 -30.00
C GLY A 182 -8.77 -0.22 -31.25
N ASP A 183 -9.21 0.31 -32.39
CA ASP A 183 -9.16 -0.40 -33.70
C ASP A 183 -7.89 -0.10 -34.50
N ASN A 184 -6.88 0.52 -33.87
CA ASN A 184 -5.64 0.93 -34.51
C ASN A 184 -4.42 0.24 -33.91
N LEU A 185 -3.56 -0.28 -34.79
CA LEU A 185 -2.22 -0.77 -34.44
C LEU A 185 -1.14 0.11 -35.07
N PHE A 186 -0.08 0.35 -34.31
CA PHE A 186 1.18 0.88 -34.81
C PHE A 186 2.26 -0.20 -34.68
N GLY A 187 2.79 -0.64 -35.83
CA GLY A 187 3.86 -1.62 -35.90
C GLY A 187 5.22 -0.98 -36.18
N VAL A 188 6.27 -1.44 -35.50
CA VAL A 188 7.66 -1.15 -35.85
C VAL A 188 8.41 -2.45 -36.06
N TRP A 189 8.83 -2.69 -37.29
CA TRP A 189 9.63 -3.84 -37.68
C TRP A 189 11.10 -3.45 -37.72
N PHE A 190 11.90 -3.96 -36.78
CA PHE A 190 13.35 -3.78 -36.77
C PHE A 190 14.02 -5.03 -37.35
N THR A 191 14.85 -4.83 -38.37
CA THR A 191 15.48 -5.85 -39.21
C THR A 191 16.81 -5.31 -39.78
N TYR A 192 17.30 -5.89 -40.89
CA TYR A 192 18.56 -5.48 -41.52
C TYR A 192 18.39 -5.25 -43.03
N ASP A 193 19.09 -4.24 -43.56
CA ASP A 193 19.14 -3.95 -44.99
C ASP A 193 20.00 -4.96 -45.77
N ASP A 194 20.18 -4.73 -47.08
CA ASP A 194 20.92 -5.63 -47.97
C ASP A 194 22.42 -5.73 -47.63
N ASP A 195 22.97 -4.76 -46.91
CA ASP A 195 24.35 -4.76 -46.41
C ASP A 195 24.45 -5.33 -44.98
N GLY A 196 23.34 -5.77 -44.38
CA GLY A 196 23.25 -6.27 -43.02
C GLY A 196 23.28 -5.18 -41.94
N ARG A 197 23.06 -3.92 -42.33
CA ARG A 197 22.96 -2.79 -41.38
C ARG A 197 21.56 -2.73 -40.77
N PRO A 198 21.42 -2.21 -39.53
CA PRO A 198 20.12 -1.94 -38.92
C PRO A 198 19.15 -1.20 -39.86
N LEU A 199 17.95 -1.73 -39.98
CA LEU A 199 16.84 -1.14 -40.70
C LEU A 199 15.61 -1.19 -39.81
N TRP A 200 14.82 -0.13 -39.77
CA TRP A 200 13.49 -0.17 -39.17
C TRP A 200 12.45 0.30 -40.19
N ILE A 201 11.31 -0.38 -40.20
CA ILE A 201 10.19 -0.15 -41.10
C ILE A 201 8.94 0.00 -40.23
N VAL A 202 8.20 1.09 -40.43
CA VAL A 202 6.99 1.36 -39.64
C VAL A 202 5.73 1.04 -40.43
N MET A 203 4.74 0.54 -39.70
CA MET A 203 3.36 0.42 -40.10
C MET A 203 2.53 1.31 -39.18
N PRO A 204 2.46 2.63 -39.45
CA PRO A 204 1.90 3.60 -38.51
C PRO A 204 0.38 3.53 -38.35
N GLY A 205 -0.27 2.65 -39.12
CA GLY A 205 -1.70 2.44 -39.12
C GLY A 205 -2.12 1.43 -40.19
N GLY A 206 -3.42 1.21 -40.29
CA GLY A 206 -4.02 0.18 -41.14
C GLY A 206 -5.48 -0.01 -40.76
N THR A 207 -6.09 -1.08 -41.24
CA THR A 207 -7.48 -1.44 -40.92
C THR A 207 -7.56 -2.90 -40.55
N PHE A 208 -8.33 -3.20 -39.50
CA PHE A 208 -8.81 -4.55 -39.26
C PHE A 208 -9.79 -4.94 -40.36
N THR A 209 -9.43 -5.94 -41.18
CA THR A 209 -10.34 -6.50 -42.20
C THR A 209 -11.31 -7.53 -41.61
N ASP A 210 -10.95 -8.08 -40.45
CA ASP A 210 -11.76 -8.89 -39.56
C ASP A 210 -11.20 -8.79 -38.13
N ALA A 211 -11.79 -9.49 -37.15
CA ALA A 211 -11.40 -9.42 -35.74
C ALA A 211 -9.93 -9.78 -35.45
N ASN A 212 -9.26 -10.51 -36.37
CA ASN A 212 -7.92 -11.05 -36.17
C ASN A 212 -6.94 -10.66 -37.28
N THR A 213 -7.36 -9.90 -38.30
CA THR A 213 -6.51 -9.56 -39.45
C THR A 213 -6.36 -8.06 -39.59
N PHE A 214 -5.14 -7.55 -39.43
CA PHE A 214 -4.80 -6.13 -39.58
C PHE A 214 -3.90 -5.89 -40.80
N THR A 215 -4.27 -4.97 -41.69
CA THR A 215 -3.53 -4.69 -42.93
C THR A 215 -3.21 -3.21 -43.07
N GLY A 216 -1.99 -2.87 -43.48
CA GLY A 216 -1.53 -1.49 -43.62
C GLY A 216 -0.34 -1.30 -44.55
N LYS A 217 0.04 -0.04 -44.75
CA LYS A 217 1.19 0.39 -45.56
C LYS A 217 2.47 0.39 -44.72
N LEU A 218 3.59 0.07 -45.35
CA LEU A 218 4.92 0.07 -44.76
C LEU A 218 5.74 1.27 -45.26
N TYR A 219 6.43 1.92 -44.33
CA TYR A 219 7.28 3.08 -44.63
C TYR A 219 8.67 2.92 -44.00
N THR A 220 9.69 3.41 -44.70
CA THR A 220 11.00 3.70 -44.13
C THR A 220 11.18 5.20 -43.99
N THR A 221 12.16 5.60 -43.19
CA THR A 221 12.49 7.01 -43.03
C THR A 221 13.99 7.26 -43.14
N SER A 222 14.37 8.47 -43.54
CA SER A 222 15.69 9.05 -43.27
C SER A 222 15.51 10.23 -42.32
N GLY A 223 16.57 10.65 -41.62
CA GLY A 223 16.42 11.70 -40.63
C GLY A 223 17.73 12.30 -40.15
N THR A 224 17.63 13.16 -39.14
CA THR A 224 18.78 13.85 -38.57
C THR A 224 19.62 12.86 -37.75
N PRO A 225 20.96 12.80 -37.96
CA PRO A 225 21.85 12.01 -37.14
C PRO A 225 21.62 12.28 -35.65
N TRP A 226 21.55 11.22 -34.84
CA TRP A 226 21.11 11.33 -33.44
C TRP A 226 21.93 12.31 -32.59
N MET A 227 23.20 12.53 -32.96
CA MET A 227 24.13 13.44 -32.29
C MET A 227 23.98 14.93 -32.63
N LEU A 228 23.15 15.26 -33.62
CA LEU A 228 22.97 16.63 -34.11
C LEU A 228 21.63 17.24 -33.65
N PRO A 229 21.54 18.57 -33.56
CA PRO A 229 20.25 19.26 -33.39
C PRO A 229 19.28 18.86 -34.51
N PHE A 230 18.02 18.62 -34.15
CA PHE A 230 16.98 18.16 -35.09
C PHE A 230 16.81 19.13 -36.27
N ASP A 231 16.81 18.57 -37.48
CA ASP A 231 16.56 19.27 -38.74
C ASP A 231 15.43 18.59 -39.51
N ALA A 232 14.26 19.23 -39.53
CA ALA A 232 13.08 18.72 -40.19
C ALA A 232 13.27 18.49 -41.70
N ALA A 233 14.19 19.21 -42.36
CA ALA A 233 14.45 19.05 -43.80
C ALA A 233 15.14 17.72 -44.14
N LYS A 234 15.75 17.07 -43.14
CA LYS A 234 16.40 15.75 -43.28
C LYS A 234 15.45 14.59 -43.04
N THR A 235 14.31 14.84 -42.40
CA THR A 235 13.27 13.81 -42.17
C THR A 235 12.51 13.55 -43.48
N ARG A 236 12.69 12.37 -44.07
CA ARG A 236 11.94 11.93 -45.26
C ARG A 236 11.26 10.60 -44.96
N VAL A 237 9.99 10.48 -45.32
CA VAL A 237 9.21 9.24 -45.21
C VAL A 237 9.01 8.67 -46.61
N THR A 238 9.32 7.40 -46.80
CA THR A 238 9.21 6.71 -48.10
C THR A 238 8.32 5.49 -47.94
N GLU A 239 7.24 5.39 -48.72
CA GLU A 239 6.45 4.15 -48.78
C GLU A 239 7.28 3.06 -49.45
N VAL A 240 7.43 1.92 -48.77
CA VAL A 240 8.22 0.77 -49.27
C VAL A 240 7.36 -0.47 -49.51
N GLY A 241 6.08 -0.44 -49.13
CA GLY A 241 5.11 -1.49 -49.50
C GLY A 241 3.98 -1.63 -48.49
N SER A 242 3.63 -2.88 -48.14
CA SER A 242 2.47 -3.17 -47.27
C SER A 242 2.66 -4.46 -46.47
N ALA A 243 1.93 -4.59 -45.36
CA ALA A 243 1.88 -5.82 -44.59
C ALA A 243 0.47 -6.15 -44.09
N THR A 244 0.25 -7.45 -43.85
CA THR A 244 -0.92 -8.03 -43.21
C THR A 244 -0.45 -8.90 -42.05
N ILE A 245 -1.02 -8.67 -40.87
CA ILE A 245 -0.83 -9.47 -39.66
C ILE A 245 -2.12 -10.25 -39.41
N ARG A 246 -2.04 -11.58 -39.33
CA ARG A 246 -3.16 -12.45 -38.95
C ARG A 246 -2.90 -13.09 -37.60
N PHE A 247 -3.64 -12.69 -36.57
CA PHE A 247 -3.54 -13.21 -35.22
C PHE A 247 -4.24 -14.57 -35.08
N GLY A 248 -3.59 -15.53 -34.44
CA GLY A 248 -4.11 -16.85 -34.11
C GLY A 248 -3.93 -17.19 -32.64
N ALA A 249 -4.30 -18.42 -32.25
CA ALA A 249 -4.14 -18.89 -30.87
C ALA A 249 -2.65 -19.09 -30.53
N GLY A 250 -2.03 -18.07 -29.92
CA GLY A 250 -0.64 -18.11 -29.44
C GLY A 250 0.44 -17.79 -30.49
N SER A 251 0.07 -17.48 -31.73
CA SER A 251 0.98 -17.07 -32.81
C SER A 251 0.27 -16.13 -33.78
N ALA A 252 1.02 -15.46 -34.66
CA ALA A 252 0.49 -14.66 -35.75
C ALA A 252 1.29 -14.89 -37.03
N THR A 253 0.67 -14.65 -38.18
CA THR A 253 1.34 -14.64 -39.48
C THR A 253 1.60 -13.20 -39.90
N PHE A 254 2.87 -12.84 -40.11
CA PHE A 254 3.29 -11.56 -40.67
C PHE A 254 3.63 -11.73 -42.16
N ALA A 255 2.73 -11.29 -43.02
CA ALA A 255 2.92 -11.27 -44.46
C ALA A 255 3.26 -9.85 -44.90
N SER A 256 4.44 -9.62 -45.45
CA SER A 256 4.91 -8.31 -45.89
C SER A 256 5.32 -8.33 -47.35
N THR A 257 5.18 -7.18 -48.01
CA THR A 257 5.77 -6.90 -49.32
C THR A 257 6.57 -5.62 -49.18
N VAL A 258 7.89 -5.71 -49.30
CA VAL A 258 8.80 -4.55 -49.18
C VAL A 258 9.67 -4.48 -50.43
N ASN A 259 9.62 -3.35 -51.14
CA ASN A 259 10.33 -3.12 -52.39
C ASN A 259 10.11 -4.25 -53.41
N GLY A 260 8.85 -4.70 -53.54
CA GLY A 260 8.43 -5.76 -54.47
C GLY A 260 8.71 -7.19 -54.02
N LEU A 261 9.40 -7.41 -52.89
CA LEU A 261 9.64 -8.75 -52.34
C LEU A 261 8.54 -9.13 -51.34
N ALA A 262 7.77 -10.16 -51.66
CA ALA A 262 6.76 -10.72 -50.76
C ALA A 262 7.36 -11.82 -49.86
N GLN A 263 7.09 -11.75 -48.57
CA GLN A 263 7.54 -12.72 -47.56
C GLN A 263 6.45 -12.97 -46.53
N THR A 264 6.44 -14.18 -46.00
CA THR A 264 5.52 -14.57 -44.91
C THR A 264 6.32 -15.25 -43.82
N ARG A 265 6.19 -14.75 -42.59
CA ARG A 265 6.81 -15.32 -41.39
C ARG A 265 5.75 -15.65 -40.35
N THR A 266 5.98 -16.72 -39.61
CA THR A 266 5.21 -17.00 -38.38
C THR A 266 5.94 -16.33 -37.22
N ILE A 267 5.19 -15.56 -36.44
CA ILE A 267 5.67 -14.84 -35.26
C ILE A 267 4.87 -15.26 -34.02
N VAL A 268 5.48 -15.15 -32.85
CA VAL A 268 4.84 -15.40 -31.55
C VAL A 268 5.11 -14.20 -30.65
N ARG A 269 4.26 -13.97 -29.65
CA ARG A 269 4.55 -12.99 -28.59
C ARG A 269 5.81 -13.44 -27.87
N GLN A 270 6.71 -12.50 -27.60
CA GLN A 270 7.86 -12.74 -26.76
C GLN A 270 7.37 -13.01 -25.33
N PRO A 271 7.62 -14.20 -24.75
CA PRO A 271 7.36 -14.40 -23.34
C PRO A 271 8.34 -13.54 -22.53
N PHE A 272 7.80 -12.72 -21.63
CA PHE A 272 8.57 -12.01 -20.61
C PHE A 272 8.43 -12.76 -19.29
N GLY A 273 9.55 -13.23 -18.75
CA GLY A 273 9.60 -14.17 -17.64
C GLY A 273 10.00 -15.57 -18.09
N SER A 274 10.47 -16.38 -17.15
CA SER A 274 11.07 -17.67 -17.47
C SER A 274 10.05 -18.62 -18.12
N PRO A 275 10.35 -19.20 -19.30
CA PRO A 275 9.55 -20.30 -19.84
C PRO A 275 9.55 -21.49 -18.88
N PRO A 276 8.61 -22.46 -18.99
CA PRO A 276 8.79 -23.75 -18.33
C PRO A 276 10.17 -24.28 -18.73
N ALA A 277 10.96 -24.61 -17.72
CA ALA A 277 12.40 -24.78 -17.84
C ALA A 277 12.76 -25.67 -19.05
N ALA A 278 13.64 -25.17 -19.91
CA ALA A 278 14.34 -26.03 -20.86
C ALA A 278 15.05 -27.12 -20.03
N ASN A 279 14.93 -28.38 -20.48
CA ASN A 279 15.56 -29.53 -19.84
C ASN A 279 17.02 -29.19 -19.50
N ARG A 280 17.34 -29.18 -18.21
CA ARG A 280 18.66 -28.81 -17.71
C ARG A 280 19.52 -30.05 -17.79
N ALA A 281 20.49 -30.02 -18.71
CA ALA A 281 21.46 -31.09 -18.85
C ALA A 281 22.00 -31.55 -17.47
N PRO A 282 22.16 -32.86 -17.26
CA PRO A 282 22.50 -33.42 -15.96
C PRO A 282 23.85 -32.88 -15.50
N VAL A 283 24.02 -32.59 -14.21
CA VAL A 283 25.35 -32.28 -13.69
C VAL A 283 26.10 -33.57 -13.43
N VAL A 284 27.34 -33.63 -13.91
CA VAL A 284 28.24 -34.77 -13.68
C VAL A 284 29.57 -34.26 -13.16
N SER A 285 30.01 -34.88 -12.07
CA SER A 285 31.37 -34.76 -11.58
C SER A 285 32.04 -36.11 -11.71
N LEU A 286 33.30 -36.10 -12.10
CA LEU A 286 34.12 -37.30 -12.17
C LEU A 286 35.15 -37.23 -11.06
N THR A 287 35.35 -38.34 -10.36
CA THR A 287 36.53 -38.60 -9.56
C THR A 287 37.24 -39.82 -10.13
N ALA A 288 38.56 -39.74 -10.28
CA ALA A 288 39.40 -40.87 -10.64
C ALA A 288 40.27 -41.19 -9.43
N ALA A 289 40.14 -42.40 -8.89
CA ALA A 289 40.96 -42.86 -7.77
C ALA A 289 41.73 -44.09 -8.19
N ALA A 290 43.05 -44.07 -8.02
CA ALA A 290 43.84 -45.28 -8.10
C ALA A 290 43.68 -46.09 -6.81
N SER A 291 43.80 -47.41 -6.93
CA SER A 291 43.83 -48.34 -5.79
C SER A 291 45.00 -48.09 -4.82
N VAL A 292 46.01 -47.33 -5.23
CA VAL A 292 47.18 -46.90 -4.45
C VAL A 292 47.57 -45.48 -4.89
N ASN A 293 47.92 -44.58 -3.96
CA ASN A 293 48.31 -43.19 -4.24
C ASN A 293 49.74 -42.91 -3.71
N PRO A 294 50.73 -42.52 -4.55
CA PRO A 294 50.64 -42.30 -6.00
C PRO A 294 50.33 -43.59 -6.77
N ALA A 295 49.60 -43.46 -7.88
CA ALA A 295 49.30 -44.58 -8.76
C ALA A 295 50.60 -45.07 -9.41
N LEU A 296 51.04 -46.30 -9.10
CA LEU A 296 52.24 -46.90 -9.69
C LEU A 296 51.86 -47.87 -10.80
N ALA A 297 52.55 -47.80 -11.94
CA ALA A 297 52.29 -48.71 -13.06
C ALA A 297 52.79 -50.13 -12.75
N PRO A 298 52.04 -51.19 -13.15
CA PRO A 298 50.70 -51.15 -13.72
C PRO A 298 49.63 -50.87 -12.65
N ALA A 299 48.84 -49.80 -12.86
CA ALA A 299 47.84 -49.36 -11.89
C ALA A 299 46.44 -49.88 -12.21
N THR A 300 45.62 -50.09 -11.18
CA THR A 300 44.17 -50.20 -11.32
C THR A 300 43.52 -48.89 -10.89
N ILE A 301 42.74 -48.28 -11.79
CA ILE A 301 42.04 -47.02 -11.59
C ILE A 301 40.54 -47.28 -11.54
N THR A 302 39.86 -46.74 -10.53
CA THR A 302 38.41 -46.69 -10.45
C THR A 302 37.94 -45.28 -10.75
N LEU A 303 37.12 -45.15 -11.80
CA LEU A 303 36.42 -43.93 -12.15
C LEU A 303 35.04 -43.96 -11.50
N LYS A 304 34.74 -42.96 -10.65
CA LYS A 304 33.42 -42.79 -10.04
C LYS A 304 32.84 -41.47 -10.48
N ALA A 305 31.67 -41.53 -11.11
CA ALA A 305 30.93 -40.33 -11.47
C ALA A 305 29.76 -40.13 -10.52
N THR A 306 29.62 -38.92 -9.99
CA THR A 306 28.38 -38.49 -9.35
C THR A 306 27.63 -37.67 -10.37
N ALA A 307 26.57 -38.24 -10.90
CA ALA A 307 25.68 -37.59 -11.84
C ALA A 307 24.31 -37.41 -11.20
N SER A 308 23.76 -36.21 -11.27
CA SER A 308 22.39 -35.91 -10.86
C SER A 308 21.76 -35.00 -11.89
N ASP A 309 20.49 -35.23 -12.16
CA ASP A 309 19.75 -34.39 -13.08
C ASP A 309 18.89 -33.39 -12.30
N PRO A 310 19.04 -32.07 -12.51
CA PRO A 310 18.28 -31.06 -11.79
C PRO A 310 16.77 -31.03 -12.12
N ASP A 311 16.33 -31.62 -13.23
CA ASP A 311 14.92 -31.62 -13.66
C ASP A 311 14.43 -32.95 -14.30
N GLY A 312 15.23 -34.02 -14.20
CA GLY A 312 14.91 -35.36 -14.71
C GLY A 312 15.64 -36.49 -13.97
N THR A 313 15.99 -37.56 -14.70
CA THR A 313 16.80 -38.68 -14.18
C THR A 313 17.98 -38.96 -15.09
N VAL A 314 19.14 -39.27 -14.53
CA VAL A 314 20.33 -39.65 -15.31
C VAL A 314 20.09 -41.03 -15.92
N SER A 315 20.03 -41.10 -17.25
CA SER A 315 19.81 -42.34 -18.01
C SER A 315 21.07 -43.18 -18.15
N LYS A 316 22.26 -42.54 -18.21
CA LYS A 316 23.57 -43.21 -18.25
C LYS A 316 24.73 -42.26 -18.00
N VAL A 317 25.89 -42.82 -17.64
CA VAL A 317 27.19 -42.13 -17.64
C VAL A 317 28.18 -42.88 -18.52
N SER A 318 28.74 -42.20 -19.51
CA SER A 318 29.83 -42.70 -20.38
C SER A 318 31.17 -42.16 -19.91
N PHE A 319 32.19 -43.01 -19.77
CA PHE A 319 33.55 -42.66 -19.37
C PHE A 319 34.50 -42.68 -20.57
N PHE A 320 35.41 -41.72 -20.64
CA PHE A 320 36.35 -41.54 -21.74
C PHE A 320 37.79 -41.40 -21.22
N ARG A 321 38.76 -41.82 -22.03
CA ARG A 321 40.20 -41.53 -21.90
C ARG A 321 40.63 -40.79 -23.16
N GLY A 322 40.93 -39.49 -23.04
CA GLY A 322 41.07 -38.62 -24.21
C GLY A 322 39.74 -38.56 -24.99
N SER A 323 39.75 -38.89 -26.28
CA SER A 323 38.54 -39.02 -27.10
C SER A 323 37.98 -40.45 -27.18
N GLU A 324 38.66 -41.43 -26.60
CA GLU A 324 38.26 -42.85 -26.65
C GLU A 324 37.30 -43.17 -25.49
N MET A 325 36.15 -43.78 -25.80
CA MET A 325 35.21 -44.24 -24.77
C MET A 325 35.70 -45.55 -24.15
N VAL A 326 35.88 -45.57 -22.83
CA VAL A 326 36.42 -46.72 -22.08
C VAL A 326 35.34 -47.53 -21.34
N GLY A 327 34.10 -47.01 -21.25
CA GLY A 327 32.94 -47.76 -20.74
C GLY A 327 31.70 -46.90 -20.48
N GLU A 328 30.55 -47.54 -20.22
CA GLU A 328 29.26 -46.89 -19.89
C GLU A 328 28.59 -47.60 -18.71
N VAL A 329 27.93 -46.84 -17.84
CA VAL A 329 27.14 -47.37 -16.72
C VAL A 329 25.74 -46.73 -16.75
N LYS A 330 24.68 -47.55 -16.74
CA LYS A 330 23.28 -47.11 -16.95
C LYS A 330 22.46 -46.92 -15.67
N ALA A 331 23.01 -47.27 -14.52
CA ALA A 331 22.36 -47.10 -13.23
C ALA A 331 23.39 -46.83 -12.13
N ALA A 332 23.01 -46.04 -11.13
CA ALA A 332 23.87 -45.76 -9.99
C ALA A 332 24.12 -47.04 -9.16
N PRO A 333 25.32 -47.23 -8.57
CA PRO A 333 26.46 -46.29 -8.59
C PRO A 333 27.21 -46.31 -9.94
N PHE A 334 27.46 -45.12 -10.50
CA PHE A 334 28.16 -44.97 -11.79
C PHE A 334 29.68 -45.13 -11.60
N GLU A 335 30.13 -46.38 -11.56
CA GLU A 335 31.53 -46.75 -11.33
C GLU A 335 32.10 -47.64 -12.44
N LEU A 336 33.31 -47.32 -12.91
CA LEU A 336 34.03 -48.10 -13.92
C LEU A 336 35.46 -48.39 -13.45
N ARG A 337 35.89 -49.66 -13.49
CA ARG A 337 37.24 -50.09 -13.09
C ARG A 337 38.10 -50.41 -14.31
N LEU A 338 39.24 -49.74 -14.42
CA LEU A 338 40.24 -49.91 -15.48
C LEU A 338 41.49 -50.58 -14.89
N ALA A 339 41.85 -51.76 -15.39
CA ALA A 339 43.03 -52.50 -14.98
C ALA A 339 44.23 -52.25 -15.92
N ASN A 340 45.43 -52.55 -15.45
CA ASN A 340 46.69 -52.50 -16.23
C ASN A 340 47.00 -51.14 -16.87
N VAL A 341 46.68 -50.05 -16.17
CA VAL A 341 46.95 -48.71 -16.68
C VAL A 341 48.45 -48.41 -16.57
N ALA A 342 49.08 -48.18 -17.72
CA ALA A 342 50.51 -47.95 -17.85
C ALA A 342 50.97 -46.61 -17.25
N ALA A 343 52.28 -46.47 -17.02
CA ALA A 343 52.88 -45.22 -16.57
C ALA A 343 52.62 -44.10 -17.60
N GLY A 344 52.31 -42.90 -17.12
CA GLY A 344 51.98 -41.75 -17.96
C GLY A 344 50.83 -40.91 -17.41
N VAL A 345 50.58 -39.78 -18.06
CA VAL A 345 49.47 -38.87 -17.75
C VAL A 345 48.23 -39.31 -18.50
N HIS A 346 47.21 -39.75 -17.77
CA HIS A 346 45.92 -40.16 -18.33
C HIS A 346 44.88 -39.08 -18.06
N ARG A 347 44.14 -38.65 -19.09
CA ARG A 347 43.08 -37.66 -18.99
C ARG A 347 41.73 -38.35 -19.15
N PHE A 348 40.97 -38.44 -18.08
CA PHE A 348 39.65 -39.08 -18.06
C PHE A 348 38.53 -38.04 -18.01
N SER A 349 37.43 -38.29 -18.71
CA SER A 349 36.21 -37.48 -18.61
C SER A 349 34.99 -38.38 -18.50
N ALA A 350 33.89 -37.86 -17.97
CA ALA A 350 32.62 -38.56 -17.89
C ALA A 350 31.50 -37.69 -18.45
N MET A 351 30.63 -38.26 -19.27
CA MET A 351 29.46 -37.60 -19.83
C MET A 351 28.21 -38.25 -19.25
N ALA A 352 27.39 -37.48 -18.53
CA ALA A 352 26.06 -37.92 -18.13
C ALA A 352 25.05 -37.56 -19.22
N SER A 353 24.10 -38.45 -19.46
CA SER A 353 22.93 -38.19 -20.31
C SER A 353 21.67 -38.46 -19.49
N ASP A 354 20.61 -37.73 -19.75
CA ASP A 354 19.35 -37.82 -19.02
C ASP A 354 18.23 -38.54 -19.79
N ASP A 355 17.04 -38.62 -19.21
CA ASP A 355 15.82 -39.21 -19.78
C ASP A 355 15.11 -38.31 -20.81
N ARG A 356 15.60 -37.08 -21.00
CA ARG A 356 15.01 -36.03 -21.86
C ARG A 356 16.01 -35.49 -22.90
N ARG A 357 17.08 -36.24 -23.18
CA ARG A 357 18.13 -36.02 -24.20
C ARG A 357 19.08 -34.85 -23.91
N GLY A 358 19.15 -34.34 -22.68
CA GLY A 358 20.23 -33.47 -22.23
C GLY A 358 21.48 -34.27 -21.86
N SER A 359 22.65 -33.65 -22.00
CA SER A 359 23.93 -34.24 -21.61
C SER A 359 24.92 -33.20 -21.15
N ALA A 360 25.70 -33.50 -20.12
CA ALA A 360 26.84 -32.67 -19.75
C ALA A 360 28.10 -33.51 -19.61
N LEU A 361 29.24 -32.89 -19.93
CA LEU A 361 30.58 -33.46 -19.80
C LEU A 361 31.24 -32.89 -18.55
N ALA A 362 31.68 -33.76 -17.64
CA ALA A 362 32.47 -33.36 -16.50
C ALA A 362 33.82 -32.79 -16.97
N PRO A 363 34.37 -31.77 -16.29
CA PRO A 363 35.76 -31.38 -16.48
C PRO A 363 36.67 -32.61 -16.39
N PRO A 364 37.63 -32.76 -17.30
CA PRO A 364 38.48 -33.94 -17.33
C PRO A 364 39.36 -34.00 -16.08
N VAL A 365 39.36 -35.16 -15.41
CA VAL A 365 40.28 -35.48 -14.33
C VAL A 365 41.57 -36.02 -14.95
N THR A 366 42.67 -35.36 -14.65
CA THR A 366 43.99 -35.84 -15.04
C THR A 366 44.57 -36.67 -13.90
N LEU A 367 44.95 -37.91 -14.20
CA LEU A 367 45.64 -38.79 -13.26
C LEU A 367 47.01 -39.15 -13.84
N GLU A 368 48.07 -38.80 -13.13
CA GLU A 368 49.42 -39.22 -13.45
C GLU A 368 49.72 -40.56 -12.77
N VAL A 369 50.03 -41.58 -13.56
CA VAL A 369 50.54 -42.87 -13.09
C VAL A 369 52.07 -42.80 -13.14
N LYS A 370 52.70 -42.68 -11.98
CA LYS A 370 54.15 -42.50 -11.82
C LYS A 370 54.87 -43.85 -11.74
N SER A 371 56.16 -43.87 -12.04
CA SER A 371 57.07 -44.90 -11.51
C SER A 371 57.49 -44.46 -10.08
N GLY A 372 57.61 -45.37 -9.10
CA GLY A 372 57.70 -45.10 -7.62
C GLY A 372 58.72 -44.03 -7.16
N THR A 373 58.75 -43.45 -5.94
CA THR A 373 58.23 -43.73 -4.56
C THR A 373 58.21 -42.38 -3.77
N VAL A 374 57.38 -42.15 -2.73
CA VAL A 374 57.17 -40.81 -2.04
C VAL A 374 57.52 -40.82 -0.54
N GLY A 375 57.96 -39.67 0.01
CA GLY A 375 58.13 -39.36 1.46
C GLY A 375 57.34 -38.11 1.92
N THR A 376 56.98 -38.05 3.22
CA THR A 376 55.75 -37.43 3.79
C THR A 376 55.96 -36.41 4.93
N SER A 377 54.99 -35.49 5.10
CA SER A 377 54.29 -35.25 6.38
C SER A 377 52.87 -34.68 6.13
N PRO A 378 51.79 -35.23 6.74
CA PRO A 378 50.40 -34.92 6.36
C PRO A 378 49.76 -33.76 7.16
N ASN A 379 49.01 -32.88 6.47
CA ASN A 379 48.16 -31.81 7.02
C ASN A 379 46.97 -32.39 7.82
N LYS A 380 46.56 -31.77 8.93
CA LYS A 380 45.29 -32.12 9.62
C LYS A 380 44.15 -31.21 9.10
N ILE A 381 42.90 -31.55 9.43
CA ILE A 381 41.73 -30.83 8.93
C ILE A 381 41.13 -29.92 10.01
N PRO A 382 40.58 -28.74 9.65
CA PRO A 382 40.06 -27.79 10.61
C PRO A 382 38.76 -28.27 11.28
N SER A 383 38.32 -27.55 12.32
CA SER A 383 37.01 -27.66 13.00
C SER A 383 36.10 -26.48 12.62
N VAL A 384 34.78 -26.70 12.52
CA VAL A 384 33.79 -25.61 12.29
C VAL A 384 32.40 -25.96 12.82
N THR A 385 31.74 -24.99 13.46
CA THR A 385 30.31 -25.05 13.86
C THR A 385 29.62 -23.70 13.61
N ILE A 386 28.33 -23.72 13.25
CA ILE A 386 27.54 -22.48 13.18
C ILE A 386 27.23 -22.00 14.60
N ALA A 387 27.59 -20.76 14.90
CA ALA A 387 27.30 -20.07 16.15
C ALA A 387 26.01 -19.23 16.07
N SER A 388 25.68 -18.70 14.88
CA SER A 388 24.44 -17.98 14.61
C SER A 388 24.07 -18.12 13.12
N PRO A 389 22.79 -18.27 12.76
CA PRO A 389 21.62 -18.32 13.66
C PRO A 389 21.48 -19.66 14.38
N SER A 390 20.53 -19.78 15.31
CA SER A 390 20.14 -21.07 15.89
C SER A 390 19.23 -21.86 14.96
N THR A 391 19.20 -23.18 15.09
CA THR A 391 18.20 -23.99 14.39
C THR A 391 16.78 -23.56 14.78
N GLY A 392 15.87 -23.52 13.81
CA GLY A 392 14.51 -22.99 13.91
C GLY A 392 14.40 -21.46 13.87
N ALA A 393 15.50 -20.72 13.63
CA ALA A 393 15.43 -19.26 13.57
C ALA A 393 14.56 -18.77 12.41
N PHE A 394 13.83 -17.67 12.63
CA PHE A 394 12.88 -17.11 11.68
C PHE A 394 13.32 -15.70 11.27
N PHE A 395 13.35 -15.44 9.97
CA PHE A 395 13.76 -14.17 9.37
C PHE A 395 12.69 -13.61 8.46
N ALA A 396 12.67 -12.28 8.35
CA ALA A 396 11.76 -11.58 7.47
C ALA A 396 12.26 -11.61 6.02
N TYR A 397 11.34 -11.68 5.06
CA TYR A 397 11.64 -11.36 3.67
C TYR A 397 12.34 -9.99 3.57
N GLY A 398 13.50 -9.95 2.90
CA GLY A 398 14.30 -8.74 2.74
C GLY A 398 15.20 -8.38 3.93
N ALA A 399 15.08 -9.04 5.09
CA ALA A 399 16.03 -8.84 6.19
C ALA A 399 17.33 -9.62 5.95
N ALA A 400 18.46 -9.04 6.39
CA ALA A 400 19.73 -9.75 6.39
C ALA A 400 19.74 -10.84 7.47
N VAL A 401 20.13 -12.06 7.10
CA VAL A 401 20.32 -13.19 8.02
C VAL A 401 21.74 -13.11 8.59
N PRO A 402 21.93 -12.86 9.90
CA PRO A 402 23.26 -12.81 10.50
C PRO A 402 23.85 -14.22 10.56
N LEU A 403 25.06 -14.38 10.03
CA LEU A 403 25.79 -15.63 9.95
C LEU A 403 27.06 -15.53 10.79
N ALA A 404 27.26 -16.47 11.71
CA ALA A 404 28.48 -16.57 12.51
C ALA A 404 28.88 -18.03 12.71
N ALA A 405 30.17 -18.30 12.73
CA ALA A 405 30.73 -19.63 12.97
C ALA A 405 31.91 -19.60 13.94
N THR A 406 32.15 -20.73 14.61
CA THR A 406 33.37 -20.97 15.38
C THR A 406 34.22 -21.97 14.59
N ALA A 407 35.43 -21.58 14.20
CA ALA A 407 36.36 -22.43 13.46
C ALA A 407 37.79 -22.35 14.03
N SER A 408 38.50 -23.46 14.06
CA SER A 408 39.90 -23.57 14.52
C SER A 408 40.64 -24.67 13.78
N ASP A 409 41.97 -24.56 13.69
CA ASP A 409 42.83 -25.60 13.13
C ASP A 409 43.96 -25.95 14.10
N SER A 410 44.40 -27.21 14.10
CA SER A 410 45.25 -27.78 15.15
C SER A 410 46.75 -27.81 14.82
N ASP A 411 47.11 -27.74 13.54
CA ASP A 411 48.48 -27.72 13.04
C ASP A 411 48.75 -26.52 12.10
N GLY A 412 47.85 -25.54 12.12
CA GLY A 412 47.83 -24.39 11.22
C GLY A 412 46.78 -23.35 11.61
N ALA A 413 46.32 -22.59 10.62
CA ALA A 413 45.34 -21.52 10.79
C ALA A 413 44.16 -21.71 9.84
N VAL A 414 42.97 -21.28 10.25
CA VAL A 414 41.81 -21.23 9.34
C VAL A 414 41.98 -20.01 8.43
N ALA A 415 42.00 -20.23 7.11
CA ALA A 415 42.15 -19.21 6.09
C ALA A 415 40.82 -18.49 5.78
N ARG A 416 39.69 -19.19 5.81
CA ARG A 416 38.35 -18.62 5.60
C ARG A 416 37.24 -19.53 6.11
N VAL A 417 36.06 -18.96 6.33
CA VAL A 417 34.81 -19.69 6.56
C VAL A 417 33.76 -19.25 5.54
N GLU A 418 33.24 -20.22 4.79
CA GLU A 418 32.20 -20.03 3.78
C GLU A 418 30.85 -20.52 4.33
N PHE A 419 29.80 -19.73 4.17
CA PHE A 419 28.45 -20.07 4.60
C PHE A 419 27.60 -20.48 3.41
N PHE A 420 26.82 -21.54 3.58
CA PHE A 420 25.99 -22.14 2.55
C PHE A 420 24.54 -22.19 3.02
N ALA A 421 23.60 -21.92 2.12
CA ALA A 421 22.18 -22.18 2.28
C ALA A 421 21.72 -23.15 1.20
N ASN A 422 21.10 -24.27 1.60
CA ASN A 422 20.66 -25.34 0.70
C ASN A 422 21.76 -25.83 -0.25
N GLY A 423 23.02 -25.83 0.22
CA GLY A 423 24.19 -26.24 -0.56
C GLY A 423 24.80 -25.18 -1.48
N ALA A 424 24.18 -23.99 -1.62
CA ALA A 424 24.73 -22.87 -2.36
C ALA A 424 25.44 -21.88 -1.43
N LYS A 425 26.63 -21.39 -1.81
CA LYS A 425 27.37 -20.40 -1.03
C LYS A 425 26.60 -19.07 -1.01
N VAL A 426 26.36 -18.53 0.18
CA VAL A 426 25.58 -17.29 0.39
C VAL A 426 26.41 -16.15 0.97
N ALA A 427 27.48 -16.47 1.69
CA ALA A 427 28.39 -15.47 2.27
C ALA A 427 29.75 -16.11 2.61
N GLU A 428 30.74 -15.28 2.91
CA GLU A 428 32.07 -15.69 3.35
C GLU A 428 32.61 -14.73 4.41
N ALA A 429 33.38 -15.27 5.36
CA ALA A 429 34.19 -14.51 6.31
C ALA A 429 35.67 -14.90 6.13
N VAL A 430 36.53 -13.91 5.89
CA VAL A 430 37.97 -14.09 5.63
C VAL A 430 38.86 -13.81 6.85
N ALA A 431 38.26 -13.43 7.98
CA ALA A 431 38.97 -13.23 9.24
C ALA A 431 38.08 -13.54 10.45
N SER A 432 38.70 -13.87 11.57
CA SER A 432 38.02 -14.04 12.86
C SER A 432 37.70 -12.67 13.50
N PRO A 433 36.51 -12.45 14.08
CA PRO A 433 35.42 -13.41 14.27
C PRO A 433 34.69 -13.74 12.96
N TRP A 434 34.54 -15.04 12.66
CA TRP A 434 33.98 -15.56 11.40
C TRP A 434 32.48 -15.24 11.28
N SER A 435 32.18 -13.99 10.93
CA SER A 435 30.82 -13.44 10.94
C SER A 435 30.57 -12.56 9.71
N THR A 436 29.33 -12.60 9.22
CA THR A 436 28.86 -11.89 8.03
C THR A 436 27.32 -11.85 8.02
N ALA A 437 26.71 -11.33 6.96
CA ALA A 437 25.27 -11.32 6.79
C ALA A 437 24.89 -11.84 5.39
N TRP A 438 23.89 -12.71 5.33
CA TRP A 438 23.26 -13.11 4.07
C TRP A 438 22.09 -12.20 3.76
N THR A 439 22.25 -11.36 2.73
CA THR A 439 21.20 -10.48 2.19
C THR A 439 20.47 -11.16 1.03
N GLY A 440 19.16 -10.91 0.89
CA GLY A 440 18.38 -11.44 -0.24
C GLY A 440 17.99 -12.92 -0.09
N ALA A 441 17.84 -13.41 1.13
CA ALA A 441 17.33 -14.75 1.37
C ALA A 441 15.93 -14.90 0.78
N SER A 442 15.73 -15.92 -0.07
CA SER A 442 14.42 -16.21 -0.66
C SER A 442 13.43 -16.67 0.42
N PRO A 443 12.11 -16.53 0.23
CA PRO A 443 11.12 -17.12 1.12
C PRO A 443 11.26 -18.65 1.24
N GLY A 444 10.99 -19.18 2.43
CA GLY A 444 10.91 -20.60 2.68
C GLY A 444 11.93 -21.10 3.71
N THR A 445 12.03 -22.42 3.82
CA THR A 445 12.93 -23.08 4.76
C THR A 445 14.31 -23.29 4.14
N HIS A 446 15.36 -22.89 4.86
CA HIS A 446 16.75 -23.00 4.43
C HIS A 446 17.57 -23.85 5.40
N SER A 447 18.34 -24.78 4.85
CA SER A 447 19.36 -25.54 5.55
C SER A 447 20.71 -24.82 5.46
N LEU A 448 21.21 -24.28 6.56
CA LEU A 448 22.48 -23.55 6.62
C LEU A 448 23.62 -24.46 7.09
N ALA A 449 24.77 -24.39 6.44
CA ALA A 449 26.02 -25.03 6.86
C ALA A 449 27.21 -24.06 6.68
N ALA A 450 28.27 -24.24 7.46
CA ALA A 450 29.52 -23.50 7.31
C ALA A 450 30.68 -24.43 6.93
N VAL A 451 31.59 -23.98 6.08
CA VAL A 451 32.79 -24.71 5.65
C VAL A 451 34.02 -23.90 6.04
N ALA A 452 34.88 -24.43 6.89
CA ALA A 452 36.18 -23.82 7.19
C ALA A 452 37.26 -24.44 6.30
N THR A 453 38.15 -23.60 5.76
CA THR A 453 39.35 -24.01 5.00
C THR A 453 40.60 -23.56 5.75
N ASP A 454 41.59 -24.44 5.94
CA ASP A 454 42.87 -24.10 6.59
C ASP A 454 43.92 -23.50 5.61
N ASP A 455 45.08 -23.11 6.13
CA ASP A 455 46.20 -22.51 5.41
C ASP A 455 46.93 -23.48 4.46
N LYS A 456 46.65 -24.78 4.57
CA LYS A 456 47.21 -25.85 3.73
C LYS A 456 46.13 -26.50 2.84
N GLY A 457 44.95 -25.89 2.76
CA GLY A 457 43.86 -26.23 1.86
C GLY A 457 42.93 -27.35 2.32
N ALA A 458 43.04 -27.87 3.55
CA ALA A 458 42.06 -28.85 4.03
C ALA A 458 40.79 -28.18 4.57
N THR A 459 39.66 -28.88 4.44
CA THR A 459 38.34 -28.31 4.68
C THR A 459 37.50 -29.18 5.61
N ARG A 460 36.60 -28.55 6.39
CA ARG A 460 35.54 -29.24 7.12
C ARG A 460 34.21 -28.49 7.00
N THR A 461 33.12 -29.24 6.90
CA THR A 461 31.74 -28.73 6.93
C THR A 461 31.11 -28.94 8.30
N SER A 462 30.34 -27.96 8.79
CA SER A 462 29.58 -28.05 10.04
C SER A 462 28.36 -28.96 9.90
N ALA A 463 27.73 -29.32 11.03
CA ALA A 463 26.34 -29.77 11.00
C ALA A 463 25.43 -28.67 10.43
N ALA A 464 24.37 -29.08 9.73
CA ALA A 464 23.40 -28.14 9.18
C ALA A 464 22.37 -27.72 10.23
N ILE A 465 21.92 -26.46 10.17
CA ILE A 465 20.79 -25.95 10.93
C ILE A 465 19.67 -25.53 9.99
N THR A 466 18.44 -25.50 10.47
CA THR A 466 17.30 -25.06 9.64
C THR A 466 16.87 -23.66 10.07
N ILE A 467 16.60 -22.78 9.12
CA ILE A 467 15.93 -21.49 9.36
C ILE A 467 14.74 -21.33 8.43
N THR A 468 13.87 -20.36 8.71
CA THR A 468 12.73 -20.03 7.84
C THR A 468 12.72 -18.54 7.54
N VAL A 469 12.56 -18.18 6.26
CA VAL A 469 12.39 -16.81 5.79
C VAL A 469 10.93 -16.62 5.38
N SER A 470 10.26 -15.57 5.87
CA SER A 470 8.87 -15.31 5.48
C SER A 470 8.73 -15.03 3.98
N GLY A 471 7.54 -15.27 3.42
CA GLY A 471 7.17 -14.76 2.09
C GLY A 471 6.94 -13.25 2.09
N PRO A 472 6.93 -12.58 0.92
CA PRO A 472 6.41 -11.21 0.81
C PRO A 472 4.91 -11.16 1.21
N PRO A 473 4.36 -9.98 1.54
CA PRO A 473 2.91 -9.80 1.62
C PRO A 473 2.24 -10.24 0.32
N PRO A 474 1.06 -10.89 0.38
CA PRO A 474 0.29 -11.20 -0.81
C PRO A 474 -0.10 -9.90 -1.53
N ILE A 475 -0.05 -9.92 -2.87
CA ILE A 475 -0.55 -8.81 -3.68
C ILE A 475 -2.08 -8.83 -3.57
N ILE A 476 -2.62 -7.87 -2.83
CA ILE A 476 -4.07 -7.65 -2.76
C ILE A 476 -4.44 -6.68 -3.89
N ASP A 477 -5.43 -7.05 -4.71
CA ASP A 477 -5.86 -6.24 -5.83
C ASP A 477 -6.38 -4.87 -5.39
N ALA A 478 -6.21 -3.86 -6.26
CA ALA A 478 -6.56 -2.48 -5.96
C ALA A 478 -8.03 -2.31 -5.55
N SER A 479 -8.95 -3.05 -6.17
CA SER A 479 -10.38 -2.94 -5.86
C SER A 479 -10.71 -3.47 -4.46
N THR A 480 -10.04 -4.54 -4.02
CA THR A 480 -10.16 -5.05 -2.65
C THR A 480 -9.59 -4.08 -1.63
N ARG A 481 -8.43 -3.46 -1.91
CA ARG A 481 -7.83 -2.45 -1.03
C ARG A 481 -8.73 -1.23 -0.87
N ASP A 482 -9.27 -0.71 -1.97
CA ASP A 482 -10.17 0.46 -1.90
C ASP A 482 -11.49 0.12 -1.22
N ALA A 483 -12.08 -1.06 -1.45
CA ALA A 483 -13.28 -1.49 -0.73
C ALA A 483 -13.05 -1.61 0.79
N ALA A 484 -11.93 -2.21 1.22
CA ALA A 484 -11.56 -2.26 2.64
C ALA A 484 -11.36 -0.85 3.23
N ARG A 485 -10.67 0.03 2.51
CA ARG A 485 -10.47 1.42 2.92
C ARG A 485 -11.77 2.20 3.02
N PHE A 486 -12.66 2.06 2.04
CA PHE A 486 -14.00 2.63 2.05
C PHE A 486 -14.76 2.23 3.31
N LEU A 487 -14.83 0.93 3.63
CA LEU A 487 -15.52 0.44 4.83
C LEU A 487 -14.89 1.00 6.10
N THR A 488 -13.55 1.01 6.20
CA THR A 488 -12.85 1.59 7.35
C THR A 488 -13.16 3.08 7.55
N GLN A 489 -13.31 3.85 6.46
CA GLN A 489 -13.66 5.27 6.53
C GLN A 489 -15.15 5.48 6.85
N ALA A 490 -16.03 4.69 6.22
CA ALA A 490 -17.48 4.82 6.29
C ALA A 490 -18.13 4.15 7.52
N THR A 491 -17.42 3.30 8.25
CA THR A 491 -17.93 2.53 9.40
C THR A 491 -17.00 2.66 10.62
N PHE A 492 -17.35 2.02 11.74
CA PHE A 492 -16.43 1.87 12.88
C PHE A 492 -15.38 0.76 12.69
N GLY A 493 -15.24 0.23 11.47
CA GLY A 493 -14.29 -0.82 11.12
C GLY A 493 -14.97 -2.03 10.48
N ILE A 494 -14.19 -2.76 9.70
CA ILE A 494 -14.62 -3.96 8.98
C ILE A 494 -14.92 -5.07 9.99
N ARG A 495 -16.09 -5.70 9.91
CA ARG A 495 -16.46 -6.82 10.79
C ARG A 495 -15.92 -8.15 10.30
N SER A 496 -15.91 -8.35 8.99
CA SER A 496 -15.40 -9.57 8.36
C SER A 496 -14.88 -9.29 6.96
N ILE A 497 -14.04 -10.19 6.43
CA ILE A 497 -13.58 -10.10 5.04
C ILE A 497 -14.73 -10.27 4.03
N ASP A 498 -15.84 -10.89 4.43
CA ASP A 498 -17.01 -11.07 3.58
C ASP A 498 -17.72 -9.74 3.34
N GLU A 499 -17.65 -8.78 4.27
CA GLU A 499 -18.17 -7.42 4.05
C GLU A 499 -17.42 -6.71 2.92
N ILE A 500 -16.11 -6.95 2.78
CA ILE A 500 -15.30 -6.38 1.69
C ILE A 500 -15.77 -6.95 0.35
N ALA A 501 -15.94 -8.28 0.28
CA ALA A 501 -16.42 -8.95 -0.92
C ALA A 501 -17.86 -8.52 -1.29
N ALA A 502 -18.74 -8.42 -0.29
CA ALA A 502 -20.11 -7.95 -0.48
C ALA A 502 -20.15 -6.52 -1.00
N LEU A 503 -19.33 -5.61 -0.47
CA LEU A 503 -19.23 -4.24 -0.96
C LEU A 503 -18.77 -4.19 -2.42
N ARG A 504 -17.76 -4.99 -2.80
CA ARG A 504 -17.28 -5.05 -4.19
C ARG A 504 -18.37 -5.52 -5.14
N ALA A 505 -19.14 -6.53 -4.74
CA ALA A 505 -20.24 -7.04 -5.54
C ALA A 505 -21.40 -6.04 -5.64
N GLN A 506 -21.70 -5.32 -4.55
CA GLN A 506 -22.79 -4.35 -4.48
C GLN A 506 -22.45 -3.02 -5.18
N GLY A 507 -21.20 -2.58 -5.09
CA GLY A 507 -20.75 -1.24 -5.50
C GLY A 507 -21.06 -0.15 -4.47
N TYR A 508 -20.23 0.91 -4.44
CA TYR A 508 -20.27 1.94 -3.40
C TYR A 508 -21.58 2.74 -3.38
N GLU A 509 -22.13 3.10 -4.53
CA GLU A 509 -23.39 3.86 -4.62
C GLU A 509 -24.58 3.09 -4.06
N SER A 510 -24.70 1.81 -4.42
CA SER A 510 -25.78 0.96 -3.92
C SER A 510 -25.63 0.71 -2.42
N TRP A 511 -24.40 0.49 -1.95
CA TRP A 511 -24.14 0.35 -0.52
C TRP A 511 -24.51 1.61 0.27
N LEU A 512 -24.12 2.79 -0.23
CA LEU A 512 -24.51 4.07 0.36
C LEU A 512 -26.04 4.24 0.37
N ALA A 513 -26.72 3.94 -0.73
CA ALA A 513 -28.18 4.02 -0.81
C ALA A 513 -28.87 3.15 0.26
N VAL A 514 -28.37 1.92 0.47
CA VAL A 514 -28.85 1.02 1.53
C VAL A 514 -28.60 1.61 2.92
N GLN A 515 -27.39 2.08 3.20
CA GLN A 515 -27.05 2.67 4.49
C GLN A 515 -27.84 3.94 4.80
N PHE A 516 -28.09 4.79 3.80
CA PHE A 516 -28.89 6.00 3.95
C PHE A 516 -30.36 5.70 4.26
N ALA A 517 -30.89 4.56 3.81
CA ALA A 517 -32.26 4.13 4.05
C ALA A 517 -32.48 3.47 5.42
N MET A 518 -31.41 3.08 6.13
CA MET A 518 -31.53 2.46 7.44
C MET A 518 -32.09 3.43 8.48
N ALA A 519 -33.02 2.93 9.29
CA ALA A 519 -33.64 3.68 10.37
C ALA A 519 -32.59 4.14 11.41
N PRO A 520 -32.76 5.32 12.02
CA PRO A 520 -31.88 5.76 13.09
C PRO A 520 -32.06 4.92 14.35
N ALA A 521 -30.95 4.56 14.99
CA ALA A 521 -30.97 3.99 16.35
C ALA A 521 -31.52 5.03 17.35
N SER A 522 -32.23 4.55 18.38
CA SER A 522 -32.68 5.38 19.51
C SER A 522 -32.04 4.93 20.82
N HIS A 523 -31.17 5.78 21.35
CA HIS A 523 -30.54 5.66 22.66
C HIS A 523 -31.54 5.93 23.77
N VAL A 524 -32.51 6.84 23.58
CA VAL A 524 -33.59 7.05 24.57
C VAL A 524 -34.44 5.79 24.71
N GLN A 525 -34.79 5.16 23.58
CA GLN A 525 -35.49 3.88 23.59
C GLN A 525 -34.68 2.82 24.36
N TYR A 526 -33.39 2.69 24.07
CA TYR A 526 -32.51 1.76 24.78
C TYR A 526 -32.53 1.99 26.31
N VAL A 527 -32.35 3.24 26.75
CA VAL A 527 -32.38 3.61 28.18
C VAL A 527 -33.73 3.25 28.81
N ASN A 528 -34.84 3.52 28.11
CA ASN A 528 -36.18 3.18 28.59
C ASN A 528 -36.40 1.66 28.69
N GLU A 529 -35.89 0.88 27.74
CA GLU A 529 -35.94 -0.58 27.79
C GLU A 529 -35.13 -1.14 28.97
N ARG A 530 -33.95 -0.57 29.27
CA ARG A 530 -33.17 -0.94 30.47
C ARG A 530 -33.93 -0.61 31.75
N LYS A 531 -34.53 0.58 31.81
CA LYS A 531 -35.38 1.00 32.93
C LYS A 531 -36.58 0.08 33.12
N ALA A 532 -37.25 -0.31 32.04
CA ALA A 532 -38.37 -1.25 32.07
C ALA A 532 -37.95 -2.66 32.52
N ALA A 533 -36.69 -3.04 32.27
CA ALA A 533 -36.08 -4.27 32.77
C ALA A 533 -35.64 -4.18 34.26
N GLY A 534 -35.93 -3.08 34.95
CA GLY A 534 -35.62 -2.89 36.37
C GLY A 534 -34.24 -2.28 36.66
N GLU A 535 -33.50 -1.84 35.63
CA GLU A 535 -32.23 -1.14 35.80
C GLU A 535 -32.45 0.36 36.06
N ARG A 536 -31.43 1.03 36.61
CA ARG A 536 -31.44 2.49 36.74
C ARG A 536 -31.23 3.12 35.36
N ALA A 537 -31.94 4.21 35.08
CA ALA A 537 -31.59 5.12 33.99
C ALA A 537 -30.49 6.05 34.50
N ASP A 538 -29.24 5.66 34.27
CA ASP A 538 -28.02 6.41 34.58
C ASP A 538 -27.16 6.59 33.33
N GLU A 539 -26.14 7.44 33.43
CA GLU A 539 -25.24 7.78 32.32
C GLU A 539 -24.56 6.55 31.70
N GLU A 540 -24.30 5.51 32.50
CA GLU A 540 -23.79 4.22 32.01
C GLU A 540 -24.70 3.61 30.95
N ARG A 541 -26.04 3.74 31.08
CA ARG A 541 -26.99 3.26 30.07
C ARG A 541 -26.90 4.07 28.77
N ALA A 542 -26.62 5.37 28.85
CA ALA A 542 -26.44 6.21 27.67
C ALA A 542 -25.14 5.85 26.94
N TYR A 543 -24.02 5.69 27.66
CA TYR A 543 -22.77 5.21 27.05
C TYR A 543 -22.93 3.81 26.46
N GLU A 544 -23.61 2.91 27.18
CA GLU A 544 -23.91 1.57 26.69
C GLU A 544 -24.70 1.62 25.38
N ALA A 545 -25.71 2.49 25.25
CA ALA A 545 -26.50 2.69 24.02
C ALA A 545 -25.65 3.20 22.83
N ILE A 546 -24.72 4.13 23.07
CA ILE A 546 -23.79 4.62 22.05
C ILE A 546 -22.92 3.45 21.54
N TRP A 547 -22.36 2.66 22.46
CA TRP A 547 -21.53 1.50 22.08
C TRP A 547 -22.33 0.36 21.45
N GLN A 548 -23.60 0.17 21.81
CA GLN A 548 -24.50 -0.74 21.11
C GLN A 548 -24.56 -0.38 19.62
N GLN A 549 -24.73 0.92 19.33
CA GLN A 549 -24.78 1.41 17.96
C GLN A 549 -23.44 1.21 17.22
N PHE A 550 -22.32 1.54 17.86
CA PHE A 550 -21.00 1.43 17.22
C PHE A 550 -20.65 -0.03 16.89
N LEU A 551 -21.00 -0.98 17.76
CA LEU A 551 -20.59 -2.38 17.62
C LEU A 551 -21.52 -3.21 16.75
N TRP A 552 -22.84 -3.00 16.83
CA TRP A 552 -23.79 -3.98 16.28
C TRP A 552 -24.91 -3.39 15.42
N ASP A 553 -25.15 -2.09 15.43
CA ASP A 553 -26.18 -1.50 14.56
C ASP A 553 -25.81 -1.68 13.08
N PRO A 554 -26.74 -2.10 12.21
CA PRO A 554 -26.45 -2.29 10.79
C PRO A 554 -26.20 -0.95 10.04
N GLY A 555 -26.72 0.17 10.54
CA GLY A 555 -26.59 1.53 10.01
C GLY A 555 -25.27 2.19 10.41
N GLN A 556 -24.16 1.53 10.12
CA GLN A 556 -22.81 1.97 10.51
C GLN A 556 -22.43 3.34 9.94
N LEU A 557 -22.86 3.68 8.72
CA LEU A 557 -22.61 5.01 8.16
C LEU A 557 -23.27 6.11 8.99
N ARG A 558 -24.49 5.86 9.47
CA ARG A 558 -25.24 6.80 10.31
C ARG A 558 -24.58 6.95 11.67
N ALA A 559 -24.15 5.85 12.27
CA ALA A 559 -23.41 5.86 13.52
C ALA A 559 -22.13 6.68 13.42
N ARG A 560 -21.35 6.50 12.33
CA ARG A 560 -20.13 7.28 12.07
C ARG A 560 -20.41 8.76 11.85
N MET A 561 -21.47 9.08 11.13
CA MET A 561 -21.88 10.47 10.90
C MET A 561 -22.37 11.13 12.18
N ALA A 562 -23.20 10.47 12.99
CA ALA A 562 -23.65 10.99 14.28
C ALA A 562 -22.46 11.24 15.23
N PHE A 563 -21.48 10.34 15.27
CA PHE A 563 -20.25 10.55 16.03
C PHE A 563 -19.44 11.75 15.51
N ALA A 564 -19.20 11.84 14.19
CA ALA A 564 -18.54 12.99 13.58
C ALA A 564 -19.27 14.32 13.86
N LEU A 565 -20.62 14.31 13.88
CA LEU A 565 -21.42 15.48 14.22
C LEU A 565 -21.33 15.81 15.71
N SER A 566 -21.24 14.83 16.60
CA SER A 566 -21.06 15.07 18.05
C SER A 566 -19.71 15.72 18.37
N GLU A 567 -18.72 15.55 17.49
CA GLU A 567 -17.40 16.18 17.56
C GLU A 567 -17.37 17.61 16.97
N ILE A 568 -18.41 17.99 16.21
CA ILE A 568 -18.59 19.34 15.66
C ILE A 568 -19.53 20.13 16.58
N PHE A 569 -20.69 19.56 16.89
CA PHE A 569 -21.69 20.10 17.81
C PHE A 569 -21.46 19.51 19.20
N VAL A 570 -20.45 20.04 19.88
CA VAL A 570 -19.94 19.46 21.12
C VAL A 570 -20.86 19.75 22.30
N ILE A 571 -21.24 18.69 23.01
CA ILE A 571 -21.67 18.72 24.42
C ILE A 571 -20.74 17.81 25.24
N SER A 572 -20.63 18.05 26.54
CA SER A 572 -19.79 17.24 27.41
C SER A 572 -20.42 17.00 28.78
N ASN A 573 -20.26 15.76 29.28
CA ASN A 573 -20.64 15.31 30.62
C ASN A 573 -19.46 15.39 31.62
N ILE A 574 -18.47 16.25 31.36
CA ILE A 574 -17.38 16.54 32.33
C ILE A 574 -17.76 17.70 33.23
N ALA A 575 -18.20 18.81 32.63
CA ALA A 575 -18.61 20.01 33.32
C ALA A 575 -19.39 20.88 32.33
N PRO A 576 -20.70 21.09 32.53
CA PRO A 576 -21.53 20.55 33.62
C PRO A 576 -21.85 19.06 33.47
N ASP A 577 -22.28 18.42 34.56
CA ASP A 577 -22.87 17.07 34.54
C ASP A 577 -24.16 17.10 33.70
N LEU A 578 -24.36 16.08 32.85
CA LEU A 578 -25.54 15.95 32.00
C LEU A 578 -26.45 14.83 32.49
N ASP A 579 -27.75 15.08 32.42
CA ASP A 579 -28.74 14.03 32.65
C ASP A 579 -28.62 12.92 31.59
N THR A 580 -28.92 11.67 31.99
CA THR A 580 -28.89 10.51 31.10
C THR A 580 -29.76 10.70 29.85
N TYR A 581 -30.94 11.29 30.01
CA TYR A 581 -31.82 11.57 28.88
C TYR A 581 -31.33 12.74 28.05
N ALA A 582 -30.57 13.69 28.62
CA ALA A 582 -29.92 14.75 27.85
C ALA A 582 -28.89 14.18 26.87
N MET A 583 -28.06 13.24 27.34
CA MET A 583 -27.07 12.54 26.51
C MET A 583 -27.75 11.69 25.43
N ALA A 584 -28.72 10.86 25.83
CA ALA A 584 -29.40 9.94 24.92
C ALA A 584 -30.23 10.67 23.84
N SER A 585 -31.00 11.70 24.22
CA SER A 585 -31.82 12.45 23.25
C SER A 585 -30.98 13.29 22.29
N TYR A 586 -29.81 13.77 22.75
CA TYR A 586 -28.89 14.50 21.88
C TYR A 586 -28.34 13.60 20.77
N MET A 587 -27.90 12.40 21.12
CA MET A 587 -27.43 11.42 20.13
C MET A 587 -28.55 10.96 19.20
N ASP A 588 -29.79 10.83 19.69
CA ASP A 588 -30.96 10.52 18.85
C ASP A 588 -31.25 11.63 17.83
N MET A 589 -31.14 12.89 18.24
CA MET A 589 -31.27 14.05 17.35
C MET A 589 -30.18 14.03 16.27
N LEU A 590 -28.91 13.75 16.63
CA LEU A 590 -27.83 13.64 15.65
C LEU A 590 -28.04 12.45 14.70
N ASN A 591 -28.49 11.29 15.21
CA ASN A 591 -28.80 10.11 14.40
C ASN A 591 -29.92 10.38 13.38
N ARG A 592 -31.00 11.05 13.81
CA ARG A 592 -32.11 11.43 12.94
C ARG A 592 -31.68 12.39 11.84
N ASN A 593 -30.82 13.37 12.18
CA ASN A 593 -30.37 14.41 11.24
C ASN A 593 -29.11 14.06 10.45
N ALA A 594 -28.45 12.91 10.70
CA ALA A 594 -27.19 12.53 10.07
C ALA A 594 -27.18 12.64 8.53
N PHE A 595 -28.34 12.39 7.89
CA PHE A 595 -28.51 12.47 6.42
C PHE A 595 -29.58 13.49 6.02
N GLY A 596 -29.95 14.39 6.94
CA GLY A 596 -30.98 15.40 6.73
C GLY A 596 -30.44 16.69 6.11
N ASN A 597 -31.14 17.79 6.37
CA ASN A 597 -30.69 19.11 5.96
C ASN A 597 -29.92 19.81 7.09
N TYR A 598 -28.76 20.39 6.77
CA TYR A 598 -27.92 21.08 7.73
C TYR A 598 -28.62 22.26 8.43
N ARG A 599 -29.52 23.00 7.74
CA ARG A 599 -30.29 24.08 8.37
C ARG A 599 -31.19 23.56 9.48
N GLN A 600 -31.85 22.42 9.26
CA GLN A 600 -32.68 21.77 10.25
C GLN A 600 -31.83 21.24 11.41
N LEU A 601 -30.72 20.56 11.10
CA LEU A 601 -29.77 20.09 12.12
C LEU A 601 -29.29 21.25 13.02
N LEU A 602 -28.91 22.39 12.44
CA LEU A 602 -28.44 23.54 13.20
C LEU A 602 -29.51 24.06 14.17
N GLU A 603 -30.78 24.10 13.77
CA GLU A 603 -31.89 24.50 14.65
C GLU A 603 -32.17 23.49 15.74
N GLU A 604 -32.20 22.21 15.39
CA GLU A 604 -32.43 21.15 16.38
C GLU A 604 -31.28 21.09 17.40
N VAL A 605 -30.04 21.33 16.98
CA VAL A 605 -28.90 21.52 17.89
C VAL A 605 -29.11 22.76 18.76
N THR A 606 -29.45 23.90 18.17
CA THR A 606 -29.66 25.17 18.88
C THR A 606 -30.70 25.04 19.99
N LEU A 607 -31.82 24.39 19.68
CA LEU A 607 -32.94 24.24 20.58
C LEU A 607 -32.86 22.99 21.45
N HIS A 608 -31.84 22.15 21.31
CA HIS A 608 -31.71 20.98 22.17
C HIS A 608 -31.36 21.44 23.59
N PRO A 609 -32.09 20.99 24.63
CA PRO A 609 -31.83 21.42 26.01
C PRO A 609 -30.41 21.10 26.49
N ALA A 610 -29.83 19.96 26.07
CA ALA A 610 -28.43 19.63 26.38
C ALA A 610 -27.43 20.68 25.85
N MET A 611 -27.61 21.17 24.62
CA MET A 611 -26.76 22.22 24.05
C MET A 611 -27.02 23.57 24.72
N GLY A 612 -28.29 23.90 24.94
CA GLY A 612 -28.69 25.12 25.63
C GLY A 612 -28.12 25.21 27.05
N TYR A 613 -28.08 24.09 27.76
CA TYR A 613 -27.45 23.96 29.08
C TYR A 613 -25.92 24.05 28.99
N TYR A 614 -25.30 23.30 28.07
CA TYR A 614 -23.84 23.26 27.92
C TYR A 614 -23.22 24.63 27.58
N LEU A 615 -23.89 25.43 26.74
CA LEU A 615 -23.42 26.74 26.31
C LEU A 615 -24.22 27.91 26.90
N ASN A 616 -24.95 27.69 27.99
CA ASN A 616 -25.68 28.73 28.73
C ASN A 616 -26.63 29.59 27.87
N MET A 617 -27.20 29.03 26.80
CA MET A 617 -28.31 29.66 26.09
C MET A 617 -29.61 29.51 26.89
N ILE A 618 -29.75 28.39 27.60
CA ILE A 618 -30.88 28.17 28.50
C ILE A 618 -30.84 29.20 29.62
N GLY A 619 -31.96 29.87 29.86
CA GLY A 619 -32.03 30.93 30.88
C GLY A 619 -31.34 32.25 30.48
N SER A 620 -30.80 32.39 29.26
CA SER A 620 -30.22 33.65 28.77
C SER A 620 -31.30 34.74 28.66
N ARG A 621 -31.02 35.93 29.18
CA ARG A 621 -31.99 37.04 29.31
C ARG A 621 -31.58 38.23 28.46
N LYS A 622 -32.55 39.01 28.00
CA LYS A 622 -32.35 40.36 27.47
C LYS A 622 -31.55 41.23 28.43
N ALA A 623 -30.88 42.25 27.89
CA ALA A 623 -30.10 43.18 28.70
C ALA A 623 -30.98 43.92 29.72
N ASP A 624 -30.47 44.09 30.94
CA ASP A 624 -31.05 44.97 31.97
C ASP A 624 -29.92 45.86 32.50
N PRO A 625 -29.77 47.07 31.94
CA PRO A 625 -28.70 47.99 32.35
C PRO A 625 -28.75 48.38 33.83
N ALA A 626 -29.93 48.37 34.45
CA ALA A 626 -30.07 48.70 35.87
C ALA A 626 -29.49 47.61 36.78
N LYS A 627 -29.45 46.36 36.30
CA LYS A 627 -28.85 45.21 37.01
C LYS A 627 -27.47 44.83 36.50
N GLY A 628 -26.98 45.48 35.44
CA GLY A 628 -25.73 45.14 34.77
C GLY A 628 -25.74 43.75 34.14
N THR A 629 -26.92 43.22 33.79
CA THR A 629 -27.02 41.90 33.15
C THR A 629 -27.10 42.04 31.64
N HIS A 630 -26.40 41.15 30.93
CA HIS A 630 -26.31 41.12 29.48
C HIS A 630 -26.69 39.72 28.95
N PRO A 631 -27.13 39.61 27.68
CA PRO A 631 -27.30 38.32 27.01
C PRO A 631 -26.03 37.46 27.12
N ASN A 632 -26.19 36.15 27.36
CA ASN A 632 -25.06 35.23 27.37
C ASN A 632 -24.52 35.02 25.95
N GLU A 633 -23.24 35.29 25.73
CA GLU A 633 -22.62 35.26 24.42
C GLU A 633 -22.05 33.90 24.01
N ASN A 634 -21.94 32.93 24.93
CA ASN A 634 -21.23 31.66 24.68
C ASN A 634 -21.82 30.92 23.48
N TYR A 635 -23.13 30.62 23.50
CA TYR A 635 -23.76 29.93 22.37
C TYR A 635 -23.70 30.74 21.07
N ALA A 636 -23.90 32.06 21.13
CA ALA A 636 -23.81 32.93 19.96
C ALA A 636 -22.42 32.90 19.32
N ARG A 637 -21.37 32.82 20.13
CA ARG A 637 -19.99 32.70 19.65
C ARG A 637 -19.75 31.34 19.03
N GLU A 638 -20.12 30.25 19.70
CA GLU A 638 -19.83 28.90 19.19
C GLU A 638 -20.66 28.51 17.96
N VAL A 639 -21.93 28.95 17.88
CA VAL A 639 -22.77 28.69 16.71
C VAL A 639 -22.17 29.33 15.45
N MET A 640 -21.52 30.48 15.58
CA MET A 640 -20.77 31.12 14.48
C MET A 640 -19.39 30.48 14.28
N GLN A 641 -18.62 30.37 15.35
CA GLN A 641 -17.19 30.04 15.30
C GLN A 641 -16.91 28.57 15.02
N LEU A 642 -17.61 27.67 15.70
CA LEU A 642 -17.29 26.23 15.70
C LEU A 642 -18.27 25.45 14.88
N PHE A 643 -19.54 25.87 14.87
CA PHE A 643 -20.60 25.09 14.28
C PHE A 643 -20.85 25.43 12.82
N SER A 644 -20.64 26.68 12.37
CA SER A 644 -21.06 27.12 11.03
C SER A 644 -20.00 27.83 10.18
N ILE A 645 -19.53 29.02 10.55
CA ILE A 645 -18.83 29.93 9.63
C ILE A 645 -17.35 30.16 9.95
N GLY A 646 -16.88 29.81 11.15
CA GLY A 646 -15.48 30.03 11.53
C GLY A 646 -15.14 31.50 11.79
N LEU A 647 -13.88 31.77 12.10
CA LEU A 647 -13.37 33.11 12.44
C LEU A 647 -13.00 33.97 11.22
N VAL A 648 -12.77 33.35 10.06
CA VAL A 648 -12.23 34.02 8.86
C VAL A 648 -12.99 33.61 7.61
N GLN A 649 -13.18 34.53 6.68
CA GLN A 649 -13.87 34.28 5.42
C GLN A 649 -13.10 33.27 4.57
N LEU A 650 -13.85 32.38 3.90
CA LEU A 650 -13.32 31.29 3.10
C LEU A 650 -13.80 31.40 1.66
N GLY A 651 -12.90 31.08 0.71
CA GLY A 651 -13.27 30.75 -0.65
C GLY A 651 -14.03 29.41 -0.72
N PRO A 652 -14.71 29.11 -1.85
CA PRO A 652 -15.44 27.85 -2.01
C PRO A 652 -14.60 26.58 -1.82
N ASP A 653 -13.28 26.68 -2.04
CA ASP A 653 -12.28 25.61 -1.87
C ASP A 653 -11.66 25.57 -0.46
N GLY A 654 -12.17 26.38 0.47
CA GLY A 654 -11.67 26.47 1.84
C GLY A 654 -10.39 27.28 2.03
N THR A 655 -9.88 27.91 0.98
CA THR A 655 -8.76 28.87 1.11
C THR A 655 -9.22 30.13 1.86
N ARG A 656 -8.31 30.79 2.58
CA ARG A 656 -8.63 32.02 3.32
C ARG A 656 -8.78 33.19 2.36
N VAL A 657 -9.83 33.98 2.54
CA VAL A 657 -9.95 35.28 1.88
C VAL A 657 -9.05 36.28 2.61
N LEU A 658 -8.19 36.97 1.86
CA LEU A 658 -7.23 37.94 2.38
C LEU A 658 -7.61 39.37 1.95
N ASP A 659 -7.33 40.34 2.80
CA ASP A 659 -7.44 41.76 2.47
C ASP A 659 -6.28 42.25 1.58
N GLY A 660 -6.29 43.54 1.19
CA GLY A 660 -5.23 44.16 0.38
C GLY A 660 -3.85 44.21 1.07
N ALA A 661 -3.77 43.92 2.38
CA ALA A 661 -2.54 43.82 3.14
C ALA A 661 -2.10 42.36 3.39
N GLY A 662 -2.84 41.37 2.87
CA GLY A 662 -2.55 39.95 3.04
C GLY A 662 -3.05 39.33 4.35
N ASN A 663 -3.85 40.05 5.15
CA ASN A 663 -4.41 39.51 6.39
C ASN A 663 -5.73 38.77 6.14
N PRO A 664 -6.03 37.68 6.86
CA PRO A 664 -7.33 37.02 6.77
C PRO A 664 -8.49 37.95 7.14
N VAL A 665 -9.52 37.99 6.31
CA VAL A 665 -10.72 38.80 6.56
C VAL A 665 -11.58 38.11 7.62
N PRO A 666 -11.95 38.77 8.74
CA PRO A 666 -12.80 38.18 9.76
C PRO A 666 -14.24 37.96 9.25
N THR A 667 -14.91 36.94 9.75
CA THR A 667 -16.34 36.66 9.44
C THR A 667 -17.30 37.57 10.18
N TYR A 668 -16.94 38.00 11.39
CA TYR A 668 -17.74 38.84 12.26
C TYR A 668 -16.84 39.54 13.28
N ASP A 669 -17.42 40.53 13.98
CA ASP A 669 -16.80 41.26 15.08
C ASP A 669 -17.58 41.07 16.40
N GLU A 670 -17.10 41.74 17.46
CA GLU A 670 -17.72 41.69 18.79
C GLU A 670 -19.15 42.26 18.81
N THR A 671 -19.42 43.28 17.99
CA THR A 671 -20.76 43.87 17.86
C THR A 671 -21.75 42.83 17.33
N THR A 672 -21.32 42.05 16.34
CA THR A 672 -22.10 40.95 15.76
C THR A 672 -22.37 39.86 16.80
N VAL A 673 -21.38 39.52 17.65
CA VAL A 673 -21.57 38.55 18.74
C VAL A 673 -22.67 38.99 19.71
N LYS A 674 -22.64 40.26 20.14
CA LYS A 674 -23.66 40.83 21.05
C LYS A 674 -25.05 40.82 20.44
N ASN A 675 -25.16 41.18 19.16
CA ASN A 675 -26.45 41.18 18.44
C ASN A 675 -26.98 39.76 18.23
N MET A 676 -26.11 38.79 17.93
CA MET A 676 -26.48 37.38 17.86
C MET A 676 -26.91 36.84 19.23
N ALA A 677 -26.20 37.19 20.30
CA ALA A 677 -26.58 36.81 21.66
C ALA A 677 -27.95 37.37 22.04
N ALA A 678 -28.22 38.64 21.73
CA ALA A 678 -29.53 39.26 21.94
C ALA A 678 -30.64 38.52 21.17
N ALA A 679 -30.42 38.15 19.90
CA ALA A 679 -31.37 37.38 19.08
C ALA A 679 -31.68 35.99 19.65
N LEU A 680 -30.77 35.44 20.48
CA LEU A 680 -30.85 34.10 21.07
C LEU A 680 -31.26 34.09 22.55
N THR A 681 -31.75 35.22 23.08
CA THR A 681 -32.27 35.33 24.45
C THR A 681 -33.69 34.76 24.59
N GLY A 682 -34.07 34.40 25.82
CA GLY A 682 -35.44 34.02 26.16
C GLY A 682 -35.81 32.59 25.82
N TRP A 683 -34.91 31.62 26.02
CA TRP A 683 -35.17 30.21 25.78
C TRP A 683 -34.97 29.39 27.06
N SER A 684 -35.90 28.49 27.37
CA SER A 684 -35.79 27.58 28.52
C SER A 684 -36.53 26.26 28.26
N PHE A 685 -36.48 25.33 29.23
CA PHE A 685 -37.07 24.00 29.14
C PHE A 685 -38.57 24.05 28.79
N ALA A 686 -38.98 23.15 27.90
CA ALA A 686 -40.39 22.91 27.59
C ALA A 686 -41.16 22.30 28.76
N GLY A 687 -42.48 22.47 28.76
CA GLY A 687 -43.40 21.90 29.76
C GLY A 687 -43.64 22.78 30.99
N ASN A 688 -43.00 23.95 31.07
CA ASN A 688 -43.26 24.98 32.08
C ASN A 688 -44.29 26.00 31.56
N ASP A 689 -45.01 26.64 32.48
CA ASP A 689 -45.91 27.75 32.16
C ASP A 689 -45.09 29.03 31.92
N THR A 690 -44.89 29.35 30.64
CA THR A 690 -44.05 30.48 30.19
C THR A 690 -44.56 31.85 30.64
N SER A 691 -45.79 31.95 31.15
CA SER A 691 -46.34 33.19 31.71
C SER A 691 -45.87 33.48 33.13
N LYS A 692 -45.22 32.53 33.81
CA LYS A 692 -44.78 32.63 35.20
C LYS A 692 -43.27 32.87 35.30
N PRO A 693 -42.80 34.10 35.56
CA PRO A 693 -41.37 34.43 35.52
C PRO A 693 -40.52 33.63 36.52
N ALA A 694 -41.11 33.22 37.64
CA ALA A 694 -40.43 32.50 38.73
C ALA A 694 -39.93 31.10 38.34
N VAL A 695 -40.42 30.53 37.24
CA VAL A 695 -40.05 29.19 36.74
C VAL A 695 -39.26 29.24 35.43
N PHE A 696 -38.73 30.41 35.07
CA PHE A 696 -37.81 30.55 33.94
C PHE A 696 -36.43 29.92 34.24
N ASP A 697 -35.99 30.09 35.49
CA ASP A 697 -34.66 29.74 35.99
C ASP A 697 -34.67 29.69 37.55
N PRO A 698 -34.61 28.49 38.17
CA PRO A 698 -34.55 27.19 37.54
C PRO A 698 -35.93 26.75 37.00
N ALA A 699 -35.96 26.29 35.75
CA ALA A 699 -37.13 25.67 35.14
C ALA A 699 -37.18 24.17 35.46
N LYS A 700 -38.37 23.56 35.44
CA LYS A 700 -38.47 22.09 35.49
C LYS A 700 -37.84 21.52 34.23
N GLU A 701 -36.85 20.65 34.40
CA GLU A 701 -36.09 20.06 33.30
C GLU A 701 -36.94 19.12 32.43
N ASN A 702 -36.73 19.20 31.12
CA ASN A 702 -37.30 18.29 30.13
C ASN A 702 -36.30 18.10 28.98
N TRP A 703 -35.49 17.05 29.10
CA TRP A 703 -34.40 16.74 28.18
C TRP A 703 -34.84 16.13 26.85
N LEU A 704 -36.12 15.79 26.71
CA LEU A 704 -36.67 15.08 25.55
C LEU A 704 -37.39 15.99 24.56
N GLN A 705 -37.54 17.28 24.87
CA GLN A 705 -38.23 18.25 24.04
C GLN A 705 -37.33 19.46 23.77
N ALA A 706 -37.46 20.03 22.58
CA ALA A 706 -36.80 21.28 22.23
C ALA A 706 -37.18 22.39 23.21
N MET A 707 -36.22 23.27 23.52
CA MET A 707 -36.46 24.49 24.30
C MET A 707 -37.58 25.32 23.66
N VAL A 708 -38.32 26.04 24.50
CA VAL A 708 -39.43 26.91 24.09
C VAL A 708 -39.10 28.37 24.40
N PRO A 709 -39.66 29.33 23.65
CA PRO A 709 -39.42 30.74 23.86
C PRO A 709 -40.18 31.26 25.09
N TRP A 710 -39.60 32.25 25.74
CA TRP A 710 -40.11 33.00 26.87
C TRP A 710 -40.01 34.48 26.54
N GLU A 711 -41.01 34.99 25.83
CA GLU A 711 -40.99 36.32 25.21
C GLU A 711 -40.71 37.44 26.23
N MET A 712 -41.10 37.29 27.50
CA MET A 712 -40.80 38.29 28.54
C MET A 712 -39.30 38.51 28.78
N TRP A 713 -38.48 37.48 28.53
CA TRP A 713 -37.03 37.48 28.71
C TRP A 713 -36.26 37.65 27.40
N HIS A 714 -36.94 37.69 26.26
CA HIS A 714 -36.34 37.91 24.95
C HIS A 714 -36.09 39.40 24.68
N ASP A 715 -34.97 39.71 24.03
CA ASP A 715 -34.61 41.05 23.61
C ASP A 715 -35.44 41.47 22.40
N THR A 716 -36.23 42.54 22.53
CA THR A 716 -37.12 43.01 21.46
C THR A 716 -36.53 44.15 20.63
N GLY A 717 -35.27 44.50 20.86
CA GLY A 717 -34.57 45.56 20.12
C GLY A 717 -34.29 45.17 18.67
N ALA A 718 -34.03 46.18 17.84
CA ALA A 718 -33.48 45.95 16.50
C ALA A 718 -32.03 45.46 16.61
N LYS A 719 -31.61 44.56 15.72
CA LYS A 719 -30.29 43.91 15.79
C LYS A 719 -29.65 43.91 14.40
N THR A 720 -28.33 43.98 14.31
CA THR A 720 -27.60 43.72 13.05
C THR A 720 -26.71 42.51 13.25
N ILE A 721 -27.08 41.41 12.60
CA ILE A 721 -26.44 40.11 12.76
C ILE A 721 -25.42 39.86 11.64
N VAL A 722 -24.87 38.64 11.61
CA VAL A 722 -23.88 38.22 10.62
C VAL A 722 -24.31 38.52 9.18
N GLY A 723 -23.36 38.93 8.35
CA GLY A 723 -23.63 39.35 6.97
C GLY A 723 -24.28 40.73 6.86
N GLY A 724 -24.37 41.50 7.94
CA GLY A 724 -25.00 42.83 7.96
C GLY A 724 -26.53 42.78 7.88
N ILE A 725 -27.13 41.63 8.18
CA ILE A 725 -28.58 41.44 8.10
C ILE A 725 -29.25 42.12 9.30
N GLY A 726 -30.23 42.98 9.02
CA GLY A 726 -31.01 43.66 10.05
C GLY A 726 -32.20 42.81 10.52
N LEU A 727 -32.38 42.69 11.83
CA LEU A 727 -33.55 42.11 12.49
C LEU A 727 -34.46 43.24 12.99
N ALA A 728 -35.74 43.18 12.61
CA ALA A 728 -36.72 44.20 13.00
C ALA A 728 -37.05 44.11 14.50
N PRO A 729 -37.32 45.25 15.17
CA PRO A 729 -37.72 45.22 16.57
C PRO A 729 -39.08 44.52 16.74
N ASN A 730 -39.31 43.92 17.91
CA ASN A 730 -40.56 43.28 18.33
C ASN A 730 -41.06 42.11 17.45
N GLN A 731 -40.17 41.42 16.72
CA GLN A 731 -40.58 40.27 15.90
C GLN A 731 -40.65 38.92 16.66
N GLY A 732 -40.21 38.91 17.93
CA GLY A 732 -40.35 37.77 18.86
C GLY A 732 -39.25 36.72 18.71
N ALA A 733 -39.04 35.94 19.77
CA ALA A 733 -37.89 35.04 19.93
C ALA A 733 -37.77 34.00 18.80
N ARG A 734 -38.90 33.42 18.37
CA ARG A 734 -38.89 32.41 17.30
C ARG A 734 -38.44 32.98 15.96
N LYS A 735 -38.84 34.21 15.64
CA LYS A 735 -38.49 34.83 14.37
C LYS A 735 -37.04 35.29 14.37
N ASP A 736 -36.57 35.88 15.47
CA ASP A 736 -35.17 36.24 15.65
C ASP A 736 -34.24 35.02 15.50
N LEU A 737 -34.57 33.91 16.18
CA LEU A 737 -33.84 32.65 16.05
C LEU A 737 -33.82 32.17 14.59
N LYS A 738 -34.99 32.11 13.94
CA LYS A 738 -35.09 31.64 12.56
C LYS A 738 -34.22 32.48 11.62
N ASP A 739 -34.33 33.80 11.69
CA ASP A 739 -33.59 34.73 10.83
C ASP A 739 -32.08 34.64 11.11
N ALA A 740 -31.67 34.49 12.38
CA ALA A 740 -30.28 34.29 12.76
C ALA A 740 -29.68 33.00 12.20
N LEU A 741 -30.41 31.88 12.30
CA LEU A 741 -29.96 30.60 11.75
C LEU A 741 -29.99 30.57 10.22
N ASP A 742 -30.95 31.27 9.59
CA ASP A 742 -31.00 31.43 8.13
C ASP A 742 -29.82 32.27 7.62
N ALA A 743 -29.43 33.32 8.35
CA ALA A 743 -28.24 34.11 8.04
C ALA A 743 -26.97 33.26 8.08
N LEU A 744 -26.81 32.44 9.13
CA LEU A 744 -25.66 31.53 9.24
C LEU A 744 -25.66 30.48 8.12
N TYR A 745 -26.78 29.81 7.89
CA TYR A 745 -26.90 28.76 6.87
C TYR A 745 -26.61 29.25 5.44
N ASN A 746 -27.07 30.47 5.12
CA ASN A 746 -26.83 31.08 3.82
C ASN A 746 -25.44 31.70 3.68
N HIS A 747 -24.68 31.80 4.77
CA HIS A 747 -23.32 32.32 4.71
C HIS A 747 -22.42 31.40 3.84
N PRO A 748 -21.60 31.97 2.92
CA PRO A 748 -20.81 31.20 1.97
C PRO A 748 -19.79 30.26 2.64
N ASN A 749 -19.28 30.61 3.82
CA ASN A 749 -18.32 29.76 4.55
C ASN A 749 -18.86 28.39 4.96
N VAL A 750 -20.17 28.19 5.15
CA VAL A 750 -20.66 26.95 5.80
C VAL A 750 -20.28 25.70 5.01
N GLY A 751 -20.40 25.73 3.69
CA GLY A 751 -20.06 24.62 2.81
C GLY A 751 -18.60 24.17 2.95
N PRO A 752 -17.60 25.04 2.68
CA PRO A 752 -16.19 24.68 2.84
C PRO A 752 -15.79 24.41 4.29
N PHE A 753 -16.38 25.12 5.26
CA PHE A 753 -16.07 24.94 6.68
C PHE A 753 -16.49 23.57 7.20
N ILE A 754 -17.76 23.20 7.00
CA ILE A 754 -18.28 21.88 7.39
C ILE A 754 -17.70 20.77 6.51
N GLY A 755 -17.55 21.03 5.20
CA GLY A 755 -16.94 20.09 4.26
C GLY A 755 -15.54 19.66 4.70
N ARG A 756 -14.66 20.61 5.05
CA ARG A 756 -13.32 20.30 5.56
C ARG A 756 -13.37 19.46 6.84
N GLN A 757 -14.22 19.81 7.80
CA GLN A 757 -14.31 19.06 9.06
C GLN A 757 -14.79 17.62 8.82
N LEU A 758 -15.81 17.41 7.98
CA LEU A 758 -16.27 16.07 7.63
C LEU A 758 -15.19 15.25 6.92
N ILE A 759 -14.43 15.86 5.99
CA ILE A 759 -13.29 15.17 5.36
C ILE A 759 -12.26 14.75 6.42
N GLN A 760 -11.97 15.60 7.41
CA GLN A 760 -11.06 15.27 8.51
C GLN A 760 -11.59 14.16 9.43
N ARG A 761 -12.91 14.07 9.66
CA ARG A 761 -13.51 13.00 10.48
C ARG A 761 -13.54 11.66 9.75
N PHE A 762 -13.62 11.65 8.42
CA PHE A 762 -13.81 10.43 7.63
C PHE A 762 -12.56 9.95 6.88
N VAL A 763 -11.78 10.83 6.25
CA VAL A 763 -10.80 10.45 5.22
C VAL A 763 -9.37 10.87 5.58
N THR A 764 -9.08 12.16 5.65
CA THR A 764 -7.70 12.68 5.81
C THR A 764 -7.66 14.00 6.56
N SER A 765 -6.58 14.24 7.32
CA SER A 765 -6.35 15.49 8.05
C SER A 765 -6.08 16.68 7.13
N ASN A 766 -5.52 16.45 5.93
CA ASN A 766 -5.02 17.49 5.02
C ASN A 766 -5.61 17.33 3.60
N PRO A 767 -6.93 17.53 3.42
CA PRO A 767 -7.50 17.50 2.08
C PRO A 767 -7.02 18.66 1.20
N SER A 768 -6.94 18.44 -0.11
CA SER A 768 -6.63 19.51 -1.05
C SER A 768 -7.77 20.56 -1.08
N PRO A 769 -7.48 21.81 -1.51
CA PRO A 769 -8.52 22.80 -1.77
C PRO A 769 -9.55 22.30 -2.81
N ALA A 770 -9.11 21.57 -3.83
CA ALA A 770 -10.02 21.05 -4.85
C ALA A 770 -11.01 20.02 -4.28
N TYR A 771 -10.58 19.20 -3.33
CA TYR A 771 -11.46 18.27 -2.62
C TYR A 771 -12.47 19.02 -1.75
N ILE A 772 -12.03 19.99 -0.94
CA ILE A 772 -12.94 20.84 -0.16
C ILE A 772 -13.95 21.53 -1.09
N GLY A 773 -13.51 22.05 -2.24
CA GLY A 773 -14.35 22.71 -3.22
C GLY A 773 -15.46 21.81 -3.78
N ARG A 774 -15.16 20.55 -4.11
CA ARG A 774 -16.17 19.58 -4.58
C ARG A 774 -17.19 19.23 -3.50
N VAL A 775 -16.75 19.05 -2.26
CA VAL A 775 -17.65 18.80 -1.13
C VAL A 775 -18.51 20.03 -0.83
N ALA A 776 -17.93 21.24 -0.85
CA ALA A 776 -18.65 22.49 -0.67
C ALA A 776 -19.68 22.73 -1.78
N ALA A 777 -19.38 22.34 -3.02
CA ALA A 777 -20.33 22.40 -4.14
C ALA A 777 -21.53 21.45 -3.92
N ALA A 778 -21.28 20.22 -3.46
CA ALA A 778 -22.35 19.29 -3.10
C ALA A 778 -23.22 19.79 -1.93
N PHE A 779 -22.60 20.45 -0.94
CA PHE A 779 -23.33 21.14 0.11
C PHE A 779 -24.15 22.31 -0.44
N ALA A 780 -23.62 23.07 -1.41
CA ALA A 780 -24.33 24.20 -1.99
C ALA A 780 -25.53 23.77 -2.84
N ASN A 781 -25.43 22.61 -3.51
CA ASN A 781 -26.48 22.05 -4.34
C ASN A 781 -26.28 20.54 -4.48
N ASN A 782 -27.27 19.75 -4.05
CA ASN A 782 -27.27 18.29 -4.18
C ASN A 782 -27.55 17.75 -5.60
N GLY A 783 -27.56 18.61 -6.61
CA GLY A 783 -27.98 18.30 -7.98
C GLY A 783 -29.48 18.49 -8.23
N GLN A 784 -30.27 18.81 -7.20
CA GLN A 784 -31.71 19.10 -7.28
C GLN A 784 -32.04 20.52 -6.79
N GLY A 785 -31.04 21.38 -6.63
CA GLY A 785 -31.20 22.76 -6.14
C GLY A 785 -31.34 22.86 -4.62
N VAL A 786 -31.16 21.77 -3.87
CA VAL A 786 -31.26 21.78 -2.41
C VAL A 786 -29.88 21.98 -1.80
N ARG A 787 -29.71 23.12 -1.12
CA ARG A 787 -28.54 23.41 -0.29
C ARG A 787 -28.62 22.63 1.04
N GLY A 788 -27.48 22.30 1.63
CA GLY A 788 -27.36 21.73 2.96
C GLY A 788 -27.72 20.25 3.08
N ASP A 789 -27.91 19.55 1.98
CA ASP A 789 -28.19 18.10 1.99
C ASP A 789 -26.96 17.33 2.47
N LEU A 790 -27.02 16.79 3.70
CA LEU A 790 -25.91 16.06 4.32
C LEU A 790 -25.69 14.68 3.70
N LYS A 791 -26.71 14.08 3.06
CA LYS A 791 -26.56 12.83 2.30
C LYS A 791 -25.66 13.07 1.09
N ALA A 792 -25.95 14.12 0.31
CA ALA A 792 -25.16 14.49 -0.85
C ALA A 792 -23.75 14.93 -0.46
N THR A 793 -23.63 15.71 0.63
CA THR A 793 -22.35 16.17 1.16
C THR A 793 -21.47 14.98 1.60
N LEU A 794 -22.01 14.03 2.38
CA LEU A 794 -21.26 12.87 2.84
C LEU A 794 -20.89 11.92 1.69
N ARG A 795 -21.77 11.76 0.69
CA ARG A 795 -21.44 11.04 -0.54
C ARG A 795 -20.23 11.69 -1.25
N ALA A 796 -20.22 13.02 -1.37
CA ALA A 796 -19.10 13.74 -1.98
C ALA A 796 -17.80 13.58 -1.17
N VAL A 797 -17.87 13.53 0.16
CA VAL A 797 -16.70 13.19 1.01
C VAL A 797 -16.22 11.78 0.70
N LEU A 798 -17.08 10.77 0.78
CA LEU A 798 -16.62 9.39 0.70
C LEU A 798 -16.22 8.95 -0.70
N LEU A 799 -16.86 9.47 -1.75
CA LEU A 799 -16.63 9.06 -3.15
C LEU A 799 -15.74 10.04 -3.94
N ASP A 800 -15.14 11.02 -3.29
CA ASP A 800 -14.21 11.92 -3.95
C ASP A 800 -13.04 11.16 -4.60
N PRO A 801 -12.55 11.59 -5.78
CA PRO A 801 -11.38 10.99 -6.40
C PRO A 801 -10.15 10.92 -5.50
N GLU A 802 -9.92 11.91 -4.62
CA GLU A 802 -8.80 11.85 -3.66
C GLU A 802 -9.05 10.81 -2.56
N ALA A 803 -10.28 10.65 -2.10
CA ALA A 803 -10.64 9.62 -1.13
C ALA A 803 -10.55 8.19 -1.70
N ARG A 804 -10.82 8.02 -3.00
CA ARG A 804 -10.77 6.74 -3.72
C ARG A 804 -9.44 6.44 -4.41
N SER A 805 -8.56 7.41 -4.61
CA SER A 805 -7.24 7.16 -5.21
C SER A 805 -6.34 6.37 -4.24
N LEU A 806 -5.79 5.24 -4.68
CA LEU A 806 -4.78 4.52 -3.90
C LEU A 806 -3.42 5.22 -3.96
N ASP A 807 -3.14 6.02 -4.99
CA ASP A 807 -1.88 6.75 -5.15
C ASP A 807 -1.69 7.77 -4.03
N LYS A 808 -2.79 8.42 -3.62
CA LYS A 808 -2.85 9.33 -2.47
C LYS A 808 -2.29 8.70 -1.19
N THR A 809 -2.44 7.40 -0.99
CA THR A 809 -1.96 6.71 0.23
C THR A 809 -0.44 6.71 0.38
N GLY A 810 0.29 6.87 -0.72
CA GLY A 810 1.75 7.00 -0.74
C GLY A 810 2.25 8.43 -0.50
N GLU A 811 1.39 9.44 -0.65
CA GLU A 811 1.78 10.84 -0.56
C GLU A 811 2.14 11.25 0.87
N THR A 812 3.18 12.09 0.99
CA THR A 812 3.58 12.63 2.28
C THR A 812 2.49 13.58 2.78
N GLY A 813 2.02 13.35 4.01
CA GLY A 813 0.97 14.16 4.64
C GLY A 813 -0.46 13.69 4.37
N TRP A 814 -0.66 12.66 3.52
CA TRP A 814 -1.97 12.05 3.31
C TRP A 814 -2.33 11.05 4.42
N GLY A 815 -3.63 10.96 4.68
CA GLY A 815 -4.22 10.14 5.74
C GLY A 815 -4.53 10.93 7.00
N LYS A 816 -4.83 10.22 8.08
CA LYS A 816 -5.08 10.77 9.43
C LYS A 816 -4.77 9.73 10.48
N GLN A 817 -4.50 10.14 11.71
CA GLN A 817 -4.52 9.19 12.82
C GLN A 817 -5.97 8.75 13.09
N ARG A 818 -6.17 7.45 13.27
CA ARG A 818 -7.44 6.91 13.78
C ARG A 818 -7.59 7.34 15.23
N GLU A 819 -8.75 7.90 15.53
CA GLU A 819 -9.10 8.26 16.90
C GLU A 819 -9.10 7.02 17.82
N PRO A 820 -8.63 7.14 19.06
CA PRO A 820 -8.59 6.02 20.01
C PRO A 820 -9.91 5.26 20.13
N VAL A 821 -11.05 5.96 20.18
CA VAL A 821 -12.37 5.31 20.29
C VAL A 821 -12.73 4.50 19.04
N ILE A 822 -12.41 5.02 17.84
CA ILE A 822 -12.62 4.31 16.57
C ILE A 822 -11.68 3.11 16.47
N ARG A 823 -10.42 3.24 16.92
CA ARG A 823 -9.48 2.10 16.97
C ARG A 823 -10.02 0.97 17.83
N PHE A 824 -10.57 1.29 19.00
CA PHE A 824 -11.15 0.28 19.89
C PHE A 824 -12.41 -0.35 19.28
N ALA A 825 -13.32 0.44 18.72
CA ALA A 825 -14.50 -0.08 18.03
C ALA A 825 -14.12 -0.98 16.85
N ASN A 826 -13.14 -0.57 16.03
CA ASN A 826 -12.62 -1.35 14.90
C ASN A 826 -12.05 -2.69 15.38
N TYR A 827 -11.28 -2.66 16.46
CA TYR A 827 -10.72 -3.85 17.09
C TYR A 827 -11.80 -4.83 17.58
N LEU A 828 -12.85 -4.33 18.26
CA LEU A 828 -13.96 -5.15 18.72
C LEU A 828 -14.78 -5.72 17.57
N ARG A 829 -15.05 -4.93 16.52
CA ARG A 829 -15.82 -5.34 15.35
C ARG A 829 -15.09 -6.39 14.51
N GLY A 830 -13.82 -6.16 14.19
CA GLY A 830 -13.00 -7.08 13.38
C GLY A 830 -12.69 -8.42 14.06
N LEU A 831 -12.93 -8.50 15.38
CA LEU A 831 -12.84 -9.73 16.18
C LEU A 831 -14.21 -10.19 16.67
N ASN A 832 -15.29 -9.73 16.02
CA ASN A 832 -16.67 -10.13 16.27
C ASN A 832 -17.00 -10.22 17.77
N ALA A 833 -16.66 -9.18 18.53
CA ALA A 833 -16.86 -9.17 19.98
C ALA A 833 -18.35 -9.33 20.32
N THR A 834 -18.65 -10.25 21.24
CA THR A 834 -20.02 -10.56 21.67
C THR A 834 -20.11 -10.73 23.18
N SER A 835 -21.29 -10.58 23.74
CA SER A 835 -21.57 -10.97 25.13
C SER A 835 -22.79 -11.89 25.17
N PRO A 836 -22.96 -12.69 26.24
CA PRO A 836 -24.14 -13.55 26.41
C PRO A 836 -25.48 -12.83 26.29
N THR A 837 -25.52 -11.56 26.67
CA THR A 837 -26.76 -10.76 26.70
C THR A 837 -26.94 -9.89 25.45
N GLY A 838 -25.99 -9.89 24.50
CA GLY A 838 -25.99 -8.94 23.38
C GLY A 838 -25.78 -7.49 23.84
N ARG A 839 -25.16 -7.30 25.01
CA ARG A 839 -24.91 -6.00 25.63
C ARG A 839 -23.44 -5.73 25.87
N ASN A 840 -23.09 -4.49 26.15
CA ASN A 840 -21.72 -4.10 26.46
C ASN A 840 -21.62 -3.42 27.83
N ARG A 841 -20.40 -3.32 28.35
CA ARG A 841 -20.08 -2.57 29.58
C ARG A 841 -18.96 -1.58 29.31
N ILE A 842 -19.17 -0.69 28.34
CA ILE A 842 -18.19 0.33 27.94
C ILE A 842 -18.75 1.71 28.28
N TRP A 843 -18.09 2.40 29.22
CA TRP A 843 -18.57 3.67 29.77
C TRP A 843 -17.47 4.74 29.71
N TYR A 844 -16.49 4.66 30.61
CA TYR A 844 -15.41 5.63 30.77
C TYR A 844 -14.10 5.04 30.23
N LEU A 845 -13.51 5.72 29.26
CA LEU A 845 -12.27 5.38 28.58
C LEU A 845 -11.29 6.57 28.57
N ASP A 846 -11.62 7.65 29.27
CA ASP A 846 -10.95 8.95 29.26
C ASP A 846 -9.64 9.01 30.06
N SER A 847 -9.34 8.00 30.89
CA SER A 847 -8.04 7.88 31.56
C SER A 847 -6.89 7.84 30.54
N ALA A 848 -5.92 8.74 30.67
CA ALA A 848 -4.73 8.78 29.82
C ALA A 848 -3.70 7.68 30.15
N ASP A 849 -3.68 7.19 31.40
CA ASP A 849 -2.68 6.24 31.92
C ASP A 849 -3.12 4.76 31.84
N GLY A 850 -4.42 4.50 31.74
CA GLY A 850 -4.98 3.15 31.65
C GLY A 850 -6.16 2.99 30.69
N GLY A 851 -6.69 4.08 30.13
CA GLY A 851 -7.75 4.12 29.13
C GLY A 851 -7.26 4.52 27.73
N LEU A 852 -8.17 5.08 26.95
CA LEU A 852 -7.97 5.55 25.58
C LEU A 852 -7.79 7.07 25.48
N ASN A 853 -7.89 7.82 26.59
CA ASN A 853 -7.87 9.28 26.63
C ASN A 853 -9.00 9.94 25.79
N GLN A 854 -10.07 9.17 25.48
CA GLN A 854 -11.20 9.60 24.68
C GLN A 854 -12.41 8.71 24.95
N SER A 855 -13.52 9.34 25.35
CA SER A 855 -14.84 8.71 25.49
C SER A 855 -15.90 9.55 24.78
N PRO A 856 -16.91 8.95 24.12
CA PRO A 856 -18.02 9.72 23.57
C PRO A 856 -18.64 10.63 24.64
N LEU A 857 -18.98 11.87 24.30
CA LEU A 857 -19.60 12.86 25.21
C LEU A 857 -18.77 13.27 26.44
N LEU A 858 -17.48 12.94 26.50
CA LEU A 858 -16.56 13.39 27.55
C LEU A 858 -15.45 14.30 27.00
N SER A 859 -15.84 15.23 26.12
CA SER A 859 -14.89 16.21 25.59
C SER A 859 -14.39 17.14 26.71
N PRO A 860 -13.08 17.40 26.82
CA PRO A 860 -12.53 18.29 27.86
C PRO A 860 -12.88 19.77 27.64
N SER A 861 -13.37 20.16 26.45
CA SER A 861 -13.73 21.54 26.15
C SER A 861 -14.77 21.65 25.03
N VAL A 862 -15.29 22.87 24.82
CA VAL A 862 -16.15 23.22 23.67
C VAL A 862 -15.46 23.01 22.31
N PHE A 863 -14.13 22.95 22.28
CA PHE A 863 -13.32 22.72 21.08
C PHE A 863 -13.13 21.24 20.74
N ASN A 864 -13.92 20.35 21.35
CA ASN A 864 -13.75 18.90 21.32
C ASN A 864 -12.43 18.43 22.00
N PHE A 865 -12.09 17.14 21.87
CA PHE A 865 -10.82 16.54 22.28
C PHE A 865 -9.60 17.17 21.61
N PHE A 866 -9.76 17.63 20.37
CA PHE A 866 -8.69 18.21 19.58
C PHE A 866 -9.21 19.24 18.58
N SER A 867 -8.37 20.21 18.25
CA SER A 867 -8.67 21.23 17.26
C SER A 867 -8.52 20.67 15.84
N PRO A 868 -9.45 20.96 14.91
CA PRO A 868 -9.29 20.62 13.49
C PRO A 868 -8.09 21.31 12.83
N ASN A 869 -7.50 22.31 13.50
CA ASN A 869 -6.33 23.06 13.06
C ASN A 869 -5.06 22.70 13.84
N TYR A 870 -5.08 21.72 14.74
CA TYR A 870 -3.91 21.37 15.53
C TYR A 870 -2.76 20.90 14.63
N ARG A 871 -1.57 21.40 14.92
CA ARG A 871 -0.32 21.09 14.20
C ARG A 871 0.66 20.51 15.20
N GLN A 872 1.00 19.23 15.02
CA GLN A 872 2.02 18.60 15.83
C GLN A 872 3.37 19.31 15.59
N PRO A 873 4.06 19.78 16.65
CA PRO A 873 5.40 20.34 16.51
C PRO A 873 6.37 19.38 15.81
N GLY A 874 7.29 19.93 15.00
CA GLY A 874 8.24 19.15 14.21
C GLY A 874 7.88 19.12 12.71
N PRO A 875 8.17 18.00 12.00
CA PRO A 875 8.08 17.94 10.53
C PRO A 875 6.71 18.30 9.96
N LEU A 876 5.62 17.94 10.64
CA LEU A 876 4.25 18.24 10.17
C LEU A 876 3.96 19.74 10.21
N SER A 877 4.21 20.39 11.36
CA SER A 877 4.03 21.84 11.47
C SER A 877 4.94 22.61 10.52
N ALA A 878 6.21 22.18 10.36
CA ALA A 878 7.15 22.77 9.42
C ALA A 878 6.71 22.64 7.95
N ALA A 879 6.06 21.53 7.59
CA ALA A 879 5.46 21.30 6.27
C ALA A 879 4.10 22.02 6.09
N GLY A 880 3.63 22.75 7.09
CA GLY A 880 2.35 23.45 7.02
C GLY A 880 1.12 22.55 7.20
N LEU A 881 1.29 21.31 7.64
CA LEU A 881 0.25 20.28 7.75
C LEU A 881 -0.40 20.29 9.15
N VAL A 882 -1.68 19.92 9.20
CA VAL A 882 -2.42 19.67 10.44
C VAL A 882 -2.52 18.18 10.73
N ALA A 883 -2.63 17.83 12.01
CA ALA A 883 -2.83 16.46 12.46
C ALA A 883 -3.68 16.46 13.75
N PRO A 884 -5.01 16.70 13.64
CA PRO A 884 -5.88 16.95 14.79
C PRO A 884 -5.73 15.96 15.94
N GLU A 885 -5.83 14.66 15.65
CA GLU A 885 -5.85 13.59 16.65
C GLU A 885 -4.52 13.43 17.40
N PHE A 886 -3.42 14.00 16.89
CA PHE A 886 -2.14 14.00 17.59
C PHE A 886 -2.18 14.86 18.86
N GLN A 887 -3.12 15.81 18.98
CA GLN A 887 -3.24 16.66 20.18
C GLN A 887 -3.50 15.86 21.46
N ILE A 888 -4.18 14.70 21.35
CA ILE A 888 -4.43 13.78 22.47
C ILE A 888 -3.47 12.59 22.51
N THR A 889 -2.45 12.59 21.66
CA THR A 889 -1.42 11.55 21.55
C THR A 889 -0.15 12.02 22.24
N THR A 890 -0.13 11.91 23.57
CA THR A 890 0.98 12.27 24.44
C THR A 890 1.78 11.02 24.81
N GLU A 891 2.96 11.19 25.41
CA GLU A 891 3.76 10.08 25.94
C GLU A 891 2.95 9.24 26.93
N THR A 892 2.15 9.88 27.78
CA THR A 892 1.26 9.22 28.73
C THR A 892 0.18 8.41 28.01
N SER A 893 -0.54 9.00 27.04
CA SER A 893 -1.63 8.29 26.36
C SER A 893 -1.14 7.18 25.43
N LEU A 894 0.09 7.27 24.91
CA LEU A 894 0.74 6.18 24.18
C LEU A 894 1.00 4.97 25.10
N VAL A 895 1.54 5.20 26.30
CA VAL A 895 1.77 4.14 27.30
C VAL A 895 0.44 3.59 27.82
N GLY A 896 -0.55 4.45 28.08
CA GLY A 896 -1.89 4.05 28.50
C GLY A 896 -2.59 3.19 27.46
N GLY A 897 -2.57 3.60 26.19
CA GLY A 897 -3.10 2.83 25.07
C GLY A 897 -2.41 1.46 24.92
N LEU A 898 -1.09 1.40 25.08
CA LEU A 898 -0.36 0.12 25.10
C LEU A 898 -0.87 -0.81 26.20
N ASN A 899 -1.00 -0.29 27.42
CA ASN A 899 -1.51 -1.05 28.56
C ASN A 899 -2.95 -1.52 28.32
N PHE A 900 -3.80 -0.65 27.76
CA PHE A 900 -5.19 -0.94 27.44
C PHE A 900 -5.31 -2.11 26.44
N PHE A 901 -4.66 -2.01 25.27
CA PHE A 901 -4.72 -3.07 24.26
C PHE A 901 -4.02 -4.35 24.74
N SER A 902 -2.92 -4.24 25.48
CA SER A 902 -2.28 -5.41 26.11
C SER A 902 -3.22 -6.13 27.06
N LYS A 903 -4.00 -5.41 27.88
CA LYS A 903 -4.96 -6.01 28.81
C LYS A 903 -6.13 -6.65 28.05
N LEU A 904 -6.67 -5.96 27.06
CA LEU A 904 -7.75 -6.44 26.19
C LEU A 904 -7.37 -7.77 25.51
N VAL A 905 -6.21 -7.78 24.82
CA VAL A 905 -5.72 -8.96 24.09
C VAL A 905 -5.47 -10.13 25.02
N ARG A 906 -4.77 -9.89 26.14
CA ARG A 906 -4.42 -10.92 27.13
C ARG A 906 -5.66 -11.59 27.70
N ASN A 907 -6.64 -10.78 28.10
CA ASN A 907 -7.89 -11.23 28.70
C ASN A 907 -8.84 -11.86 27.68
N GLY A 908 -8.66 -11.58 26.38
CA GLY A 908 -9.59 -12.00 25.33
C GLY A 908 -10.99 -11.41 25.51
N SER A 909 -11.12 -10.35 26.31
CA SER A 909 -12.39 -9.79 26.73
C SER A 909 -12.28 -8.39 27.31
N TYR A 910 -13.39 -7.66 27.30
CA TYR A 910 -13.58 -6.37 27.94
C TYR A 910 -14.84 -6.37 28.82
N GLY A 911 -14.80 -5.67 29.95
CA GLY A 911 -15.92 -5.63 30.90
C GLY A 911 -15.99 -6.84 31.85
N SER A 912 -17.16 -7.09 32.43
CA SER A 912 -17.38 -8.09 33.48
C SER A 912 -18.82 -8.60 33.47
N GLY A 913 -19.10 -9.71 34.17
CA GLY A 913 -20.44 -10.29 34.28
C GLY A 913 -21.01 -10.77 32.93
N GLU A 914 -22.34 -10.71 32.79
CA GLU A 914 -23.07 -11.15 31.60
C GLU A 914 -23.00 -10.16 30.42
N THR A 915 -22.46 -8.96 30.66
CA THR A 915 -22.20 -7.92 29.64
C THR A 915 -20.73 -7.90 29.20
N LYS A 916 -19.91 -8.85 29.68
CA LYS A 916 -18.51 -9.01 29.28
C LYS A 916 -18.42 -9.36 27.80
N LEU A 917 -17.80 -8.47 27.04
CA LEU A 917 -17.47 -8.69 25.64
C LEU A 917 -16.34 -9.68 25.54
N THR A 918 -16.54 -10.77 24.81
CA THR A 918 -15.53 -11.78 24.49
C THR A 918 -15.13 -11.62 23.04
N LEU A 919 -13.82 -11.57 22.79
CA LEU A 919 -13.24 -11.46 21.46
C LEU A 919 -13.19 -12.85 20.81
N ASP A 920 -13.61 -12.95 19.56
CA ASP A 920 -13.54 -14.20 18.80
C ASP A 920 -12.18 -14.35 18.12
N TYR A 921 -11.33 -15.19 18.72
CA TYR A 921 -10.04 -15.55 18.15
C TYR A 921 -10.08 -16.81 17.29
N ALA A 922 -11.21 -17.54 17.26
CA ALA A 922 -11.27 -18.84 16.59
C ALA A 922 -10.90 -18.77 15.10
N PRO A 923 -11.37 -17.78 14.31
CA PRO A 923 -10.98 -17.65 12.90
C PRO A 923 -9.47 -17.45 12.69
N LEU A 924 -8.80 -16.73 13.60
CA LEU A 924 -7.35 -16.51 13.53
C LEU A 924 -6.56 -17.71 14.05
N ILE A 925 -7.06 -18.39 15.09
CA ILE A 925 -6.44 -19.60 15.66
C ILE A 925 -6.41 -20.71 14.61
N ALA A 926 -7.46 -20.85 13.79
CA ALA A 926 -7.50 -21.80 12.70
C ALA A 926 -6.38 -21.58 11.65
N LEU A 927 -5.88 -20.35 11.53
CA LEU A 927 -4.78 -19.99 10.62
C LEU A 927 -3.40 -20.05 11.30
N ALA A 928 -3.32 -20.13 12.63
CA ALA A 928 -2.09 -19.90 13.40
C ALA A 928 -0.98 -20.95 13.22
N ALA A 929 -1.27 -22.06 12.53
CA ALA A 929 -0.25 -22.99 12.04
C ALA A 929 0.67 -22.31 11.02
N ASP A 930 0.13 -21.39 10.23
CA ASP A 930 0.84 -20.53 9.29
C ASP A 930 0.77 -19.06 9.75
N PRO A 931 1.81 -18.55 10.42
CA PRO A 931 1.92 -17.15 10.81
C PRO A 931 1.70 -16.15 9.65
N ALA A 932 2.05 -16.51 8.41
CA ALA A 932 1.82 -15.66 7.24
C ALA A 932 0.32 -15.48 6.98
N ALA A 933 -0.45 -16.57 7.02
CA ALA A 933 -1.90 -16.52 6.84
C ALA A 933 -2.63 -15.67 7.90
N VAL A 934 -2.16 -15.70 9.16
CA VAL A 934 -2.69 -14.80 10.20
C VAL A 934 -2.38 -13.34 9.87
N ALA A 935 -1.14 -13.03 9.50
CA ALA A 935 -0.76 -11.66 9.14
C ALA A 935 -1.56 -11.14 7.93
N ASP A 936 -1.82 -12.00 6.94
CA ASP A 936 -2.58 -11.66 5.74
C ASP A 936 -4.05 -11.42 6.04
N ARG A 937 -4.64 -12.18 6.98
CA ARG A 937 -6.00 -11.91 7.49
C ARG A 937 -6.08 -10.57 8.20
N LEU A 938 -5.10 -10.25 9.04
CA LEU A 938 -5.04 -8.96 9.74
C LEU A 938 -4.82 -7.80 8.76
N ASN A 939 -4.04 -8.00 7.70
CA ASN A 939 -3.80 -7.00 6.66
C ASN A 939 -5.12 -6.51 6.04
N LEU A 940 -6.03 -7.43 5.69
CA LEU A 940 -7.33 -7.05 5.12
C LEU A 940 -8.26 -6.40 6.14
N LEU A 941 -8.35 -6.94 7.36
CA LEU A 941 -9.29 -6.45 8.38
C LEU A 941 -8.92 -5.09 8.97
N PHE A 942 -7.62 -4.83 9.17
CA PHE A 942 -7.15 -3.69 9.97
C PHE A 942 -6.25 -2.72 9.20
N PHE A 943 -5.56 -3.18 8.15
CA PHE A 943 -4.64 -2.35 7.37
C PHE A 943 -5.16 -2.02 5.96
N ASN A 944 -6.42 -2.37 5.65
CA ASN A 944 -7.03 -2.15 4.33
C ASN A 944 -6.22 -2.79 3.17
N GLY A 945 -5.51 -3.88 3.43
CA GLY A 945 -4.62 -4.51 2.46
C GLY A 945 -3.31 -3.74 2.21
N ALA A 946 -2.97 -2.75 3.04
CA ALA A 946 -1.80 -1.88 2.90
C ALA A 946 -0.70 -2.12 3.97
N MET A 947 -0.72 -3.26 4.66
CA MET A 947 0.33 -3.63 5.63
C MET A 947 1.69 -3.69 4.94
N GLY A 948 2.65 -2.92 5.44
CA GLY A 948 4.00 -2.86 4.93
C GLY A 948 4.78 -4.15 5.21
N ALA A 949 5.79 -4.42 4.38
CA ALA A 949 6.62 -5.62 4.52
C ALA A 949 7.28 -5.72 5.91
N ALA A 950 7.72 -4.60 6.49
CA ALA A 950 8.31 -4.55 7.83
C ALA A 950 7.30 -4.91 8.95
N THR A 951 6.09 -4.36 8.89
CA THR A 951 5.03 -4.67 9.87
C THR A 951 4.60 -6.13 9.75
N ARG A 952 4.41 -6.63 8.52
CA ARG A 952 4.10 -8.05 8.28
C ARG A 952 5.19 -8.96 8.82
N ALA A 953 6.45 -8.63 8.52
CA ALA A 953 7.60 -9.35 9.02
C ALA A 953 7.64 -9.42 10.56
N ALA A 954 7.41 -8.30 11.24
CA ALA A 954 7.37 -8.26 12.71
C ALA A 954 6.29 -9.18 13.28
N LEU A 955 5.10 -9.19 12.69
CA LEU A 955 3.99 -10.08 13.07
C LEU A 955 4.36 -11.56 12.89
N VAL A 956 4.86 -11.92 11.71
CA VAL A 956 5.20 -13.31 11.37
C VAL A 956 6.33 -13.83 12.26
N THR A 957 7.39 -13.04 12.47
CA THR A 957 8.52 -13.41 13.34
C THR A 957 8.08 -13.58 14.79
N ALA A 958 7.26 -12.68 15.32
CA ALA A 958 6.77 -12.78 16.70
C ALA A 958 5.93 -14.04 16.94
N MET A 959 5.09 -14.41 15.98
CA MET A 959 4.34 -15.67 16.02
C MET A 959 5.23 -16.90 15.84
N GLY A 960 6.22 -16.84 14.94
CA GLY A 960 7.18 -17.92 14.69
C GLY A 960 8.02 -18.26 15.93
N GLY A 961 8.34 -17.26 16.75
CA GLY A 961 9.03 -17.44 18.04
C GLY A 961 8.18 -18.13 19.13
N ILE A 962 6.89 -18.35 18.89
CA ILE A 962 5.99 -19.05 19.82
C ILE A 962 5.71 -20.46 19.26
N ALA A 963 5.78 -21.47 20.12
CA ALA A 963 5.55 -22.87 19.73
C ALA A 963 4.20 -23.07 19.01
N ALA A 964 4.19 -23.87 17.93
CA ALA A 964 2.98 -24.14 17.14
C ALA A 964 1.85 -24.80 17.94
N THR A 965 2.19 -25.48 19.04
CA THR A 965 1.24 -26.06 20.01
C THR A 965 0.51 -25.01 20.85
N LYS A 966 0.84 -23.72 20.70
CA LYS A 966 0.21 -22.59 21.39
C LYS A 966 -0.40 -21.58 20.41
N PRO A 967 -1.37 -22.00 19.57
CA PRO A 967 -1.92 -21.13 18.52
C PRO A 967 -2.63 -19.88 19.07
N GLY A 968 -3.27 -19.98 20.24
CA GLY A 968 -3.87 -18.82 20.91
C GLY A 968 -2.84 -17.75 21.31
N ASP A 969 -1.65 -18.16 21.78
CA ASP A 969 -0.59 -17.22 22.14
C ASP A 969 0.02 -16.55 20.90
N ARG A 970 0.13 -17.27 19.77
CA ARG A 970 0.52 -16.70 18.47
C ARG A 970 -0.44 -15.59 18.04
N VAL A 971 -1.74 -15.87 18.03
CA VAL A 971 -2.77 -14.89 17.65
C VAL A 971 -2.73 -13.66 18.57
N LYS A 972 -2.63 -13.86 19.89
CA LYS A 972 -2.52 -12.75 20.85
C LYS A 972 -1.28 -11.90 20.59
N ALA A 973 -0.13 -12.50 20.28
CA ALA A 973 1.08 -11.75 19.96
C ALA A 973 0.90 -10.90 18.70
N ALA A 974 0.33 -11.46 17.64
CA ALA A 974 0.06 -10.74 16.39
C ALA A 974 -0.91 -9.57 16.61
N LEU A 975 -2.02 -9.82 17.30
CA LEU A 975 -3.04 -8.82 17.59
C LEU A 975 -2.51 -7.65 18.44
N LEU A 976 -1.65 -7.93 19.42
CA LEU A 976 -1.01 -6.87 20.20
C LEU A 976 -0.08 -6.01 19.34
N LEU A 977 0.79 -6.62 18.54
CA LEU A 977 1.70 -5.89 17.66
C LEU A 977 0.94 -5.06 16.61
N MET A 978 -0.13 -5.63 16.05
CA MET A 978 -1.03 -4.94 15.14
C MET A 978 -1.62 -3.69 15.78
N ALA A 979 -2.20 -3.81 16.99
CA ALA A 979 -2.83 -2.70 17.70
C ALA A 979 -1.88 -1.52 17.98
N LEU A 980 -0.58 -1.80 18.07
CA LEU A 980 0.48 -0.84 18.38
C LEU A 980 1.21 -0.32 17.14
N SER A 981 1.01 -0.95 15.98
CA SER A 981 1.75 -0.59 14.77
C SER A 981 1.34 0.79 14.25
N PRO A 982 2.28 1.66 13.85
CA PRO A 982 1.96 2.95 13.25
C PRO A 982 1.04 2.83 12.03
N GLU A 983 1.21 1.77 11.23
CA GLU A 983 0.37 1.51 10.05
C GLU A 983 -1.09 1.20 10.39
N PHE A 984 -1.39 0.65 11.57
CA PHE A 984 -2.77 0.52 12.06
C PHE A 984 -3.25 1.79 12.78
N VAL A 985 -2.36 2.55 13.42
CA VAL A 985 -2.75 3.83 14.05
C VAL A 985 -3.10 4.87 12.99
N ILE A 986 -2.39 4.89 11.86
CA ILE A 986 -2.62 5.83 10.76
C ILE A 986 -3.58 5.20 9.73
N GLN A 987 -4.70 5.87 9.49
CA GLN A 987 -5.63 5.56 8.40
C GLN A 987 -5.18 6.29 7.14
N LYS A 988 -5.05 5.53 6.04
CA LYS A 988 -4.72 6.03 4.71
C LYS A 988 -5.78 5.62 3.71
#